data_AF-A0A0F9QHG8-F1
#
_entry.id   AF-A0A0F9QHG8-F1
#
_cell.length_a   1.000
_cell.length_b   1.000
_cell.length_c   1.000
_cell.angle_alpha   90.00
_cell.angle_beta   90.00
_cell.angle_gamma   90.00
#
_symmetry.space_group_name_H-M   'P 1'
#
loop_
_entity.id
_entity.type
_entity.pdbx_description
1 polymer ?
#
loop_
_entity_poly.entity_id
_entity_poly.type
_entity_poly.pdbx_seq_one_letter_code
_entity_poly.pdbx_strand_id
1 'polypeptide(L)'
;MFDTSTLGKERRQKKQQLKILFCFFFISIFVLNFIKTYDLSKNIGYSNENLSREEEDFFNDELNIPEVATDISMLQDPFTKNFDSLLNFFRDNYESKLTHEVSTYFRYGDPNGTIIDDRIYSKDNLLLYKTLMKPQISEIETFDTYLKLKSTPLWYEGNEQFSYGFVKSVYNSTGQIAEENRYLVDNLLPIFLLIENIGDNIDTLSISGKYPKDSIEEMFFLINSSEFWDQTNKGFSNNNKTSGKNTESNLYSILANLLIHRTFNQLNLDANIKDRAYYLANQTMLSIRTNMSGDSAYYYNASATWDTSGPGEKYYHLSVNALGIITLLEFWIESGMKNDSFYLTEAIDIYNSLEKLRGPLNKDAYQNIANPSWVIIDPSYNLQSNALMMKASLKLYELLGNITYYNRAINISTFFEENLYDTVNNAYNSSLLNGDKNFNSNLELSEVYLRSFDVYNSTRLRSEFNTTNEIPNYVFNQDNINLNSTYSFTKEDQYYDPLTDSYKTYKVDYNITDHLEENNRVEIKYLFKYPNGTFINQFEEQILYPNSTTLSYPIEETLPLGDGYFIYVWANSSYFGLAQTVKRFNVISGLINKTIEGLANILYQGPIINVTLPINYTRSDNLTLTTSLEGENIINYPSQSVNFTAFEEVRLQFNLTAKLGAIPGPSEITFKIKRGNIIYLLVKKVIDIGYSFDYDNLIYQSKVVKGENIYVSLDLINFLPNVSQSLNISFVGLSEYSIETFTQEENLIKNEVKTISYYLKTLENIGDNAISVEMRIFQNNTVFYSEILTIEIMPKYELISVSFPSTISQGATAHLIVILQNNQEKSEIFSLYINDKLVQTNINQLGPGENRIVMKILTTINPYEFGSKIYRITLKNSDDEEIVQFYFKLNLELSIFNLLFFYLLPFIIPIGIVLYFVNKEIKHKKLRR
;
A
#
# COMPACT_ATOMS: atom_id res chain seq x y z
N MET A 1 -78.18 -78.89 -35.36
CA MET A 1 -76.74 -78.84 -35.07
C MET A 1 -76.26 -77.50 -35.61
N PHE A 2 -76.28 -76.49 -34.75
CA PHE A 2 -75.94 -75.10 -35.05
C PHE A 2 -75.20 -74.52 -33.83
N ASP A 3 -74.39 -73.54 -34.14
CA ASP A 3 -73.15 -73.06 -33.54
C ASP A 3 -73.31 -72.31 -32.20
N THR A 4 -72.49 -72.62 -31.19
CA THR A 4 -72.38 -71.85 -29.93
C THR A 4 -70.96 -71.89 -29.38
N SER A 5 -69.98 -71.32 -30.10
CA SER A 5 -68.59 -71.22 -29.61
C SER A 5 -68.08 -69.79 -29.41
N THR A 6 -68.92 -68.77 -29.57
CA THR A 6 -68.50 -67.34 -29.52
C THR A 6 -68.74 -66.60 -28.19
N LEU A 7 -69.36 -67.20 -27.16
CA LEU A 7 -69.77 -66.45 -25.95
C LEU A 7 -68.90 -66.66 -24.68
N GLY A 8 -67.85 -67.48 -24.77
CA GLY A 8 -67.00 -67.86 -23.62
C GLY A 8 -65.77 -66.97 -23.33
N LYS A 9 -65.35 -66.09 -24.26
CA LYS A 9 -64.10 -65.30 -24.13
C LYS A 9 -64.29 -63.84 -23.69
N GLU A 10 -65.43 -63.20 -23.95
CA GLU A 10 -65.63 -61.78 -23.62
C GLU A 10 -65.93 -61.48 -22.14
N ARG A 11 -66.47 -62.45 -21.38
CA ARG A 11 -66.87 -62.23 -19.98
C ARG A 11 -65.72 -62.28 -18.95
N ARG A 12 -64.55 -62.83 -19.30
CA ARG A 12 -63.37 -62.88 -18.42
C ARG A 12 -62.41 -61.70 -18.61
N GLN A 13 -62.30 -61.13 -19.82
CA GLN A 13 -61.44 -59.96 -20.09
C GLN A 13 -61.95 -58.66 -19.44
N LYS A 14 -63.26 -58.45 -19.36
CA LYS A 14 -63.84 -57.23 -18.74
C LYS A 14 -63.58 -57.08 -17.23
N LYS A 15 -63.38 -58.18 -16.49
CA LYS A 15 -63.09 -58.11 -15.04
C LYS A 15 -61.62 -57.81 -14.71
N GLN A 16 -60.71 -57.94 -15.68
CA GLN A 16 -59.27 -57.81 -15.46
C GLN A 16 -58.73 -56.42 -15.83
N GLN A 17 -59.34 -55.76 -16.83
CA GLN A 17 -59.04 -54.38 -17.21
C GLN A 17 -59.43 -53.36 -16.13
N LEU A 18 -60.48 -53.64 -15.35
CA LEU A 18 -60.95 -52.72 -14.30
C LEU A 18 -59.96 -52.58 -13.13
N LYS A 19 -59.13 -53.60 -12.87
CA LYS A 19 -58.15 -53.57 -11.77
C LYS A 19 -56.86 -52.82 -12.12
N ILE A 20 -56.45 -52.84 -13.39
CA ILE A 20 -55.21 -52.19 -13.87
C ILE A 20 -55.34 -50.67 -13.85
N LEU A 21 -56.54 -50.14 -14.13
CA LEU A 21 -56.81 -48.70 -14.14
C LEU A 21 -56.60 -48.04 -12.76
N PHE A 22 -56.91 -48.74 -11.67
CA PHE A 22 -56.78 -48.19 -10.31
C PHE A 22 -55.32 -48.05 -9.84
N CYS A 23 -54.38 -48.83 -10.38
CA CYS A 23 -52.97 -48.78 -9.97
C CYS A 23 -52.19 -47.60 -10.59
N PHE A 24 -52.52 -47.18 -11.81
CA PHE A 24 -51.78 -46.10 -12.49
C PHE A 24 -52.01 -44.71 -11.88
N PHE A 25 -53.15 -44.51 -11.22
CA PHE A 25 -53.52 -43.21 -10.63
C PHE A 25 -52.60 -42.78 -9.49
N PHE A 26 -52.10 -43.72 -8.67
CA PHE A 26 -51.35 -43.40 -7.45
C PHE A 26 -49.85 -43.07 -7.67
N ILE A 27 -49.24 -43.48 -8.79
CA ILE A 27 -47.79 -43.29 -9.04
C ILE A 27 -47.44 -41.84 -9.43
N SER A 28 -48.36 -41.11 -10.07
CA SER A 28 -48.10 -39.75 -10.59
C SER A 28 -47.87 -38.68 -9.52
N ILE A 29 -48.40 -38.88 -8.31
CA ILE A 29 -48.36 -37.90 -7.21
C ILE A 29 -46.95 -37.76 -6.59
N PHE A 30 -46.07 -38.75 -6.75
CA PHE A 30 -44.80 -38.82 -6.01
C PHE A 30 -43.63 -38.05 -6.65
N VAL A 31 -43.66 -37.80 -7.97
CA VAL A 31 -42.50 -37.25 -8.73
C VAL A 31 -42.38 -35.72 -8.62
N LEU A 32 -43.49 -35.00 -8.39
CA LEU A 32 -43.53 -33.54 -8.44
C LEU A 32 -42.87 -32.83 -7.24
N ASN A 33 -42.55 -33.53 -6.15
CA ASN A 33 -42.01 -32.91 -4.93
C ASN A 33 -40.47 -32.79 -4.86
N PHE A 34 -39.71 -33.34 -5.82
CA PHE A 34 -38.25 -33.50 -5.68
C PHE A 34 -37.40 -32.36 -6.31
N ILE A 35 -37.99 -31.41 -7.05
CA ILE A 35 -37.24 -30.45 -7.88
C ILE A 35 -36.94 -29.11 -7.15
N LYS A 36 -37.48 -28.88 -5.94
CA LYS A 36 -37.49 -27.54 -5.32
C LYS A 36 -36.34 -27.22 -4.34
N THR A 37 -35.32 -28.07 -4.19
CA THR A 37 -34.35 -27.99 -3.05
C THR A 37 -32.85 -27.96 -3.41
N TYR A 38 -32.42 -27.65 -4.65
CA TYR A 38 -31.00 -27.79 -5.05
C TYR A 38 -30.19 -26.50 -5.31
N ASP A 39 -30.70 -25.28 -5.06
CA ASP A 39 -30.06 -24.03 -5.57
C ASP A 39 -29.44 -23.07 -4.52
N LEU A 40 -28.85 -23.60 -3.44
CA LEU A 40 -28.07 -22.78 -2.48
C LEU A 40 -26.85 -23.54 -1.94
N SER A 41 -25.71 -23.48 -2.64
CA SER A 41 -24.36 -23.44 -2.03
C SER A 41 -23.23 -23.43 -3.07
N LYS A 42 -22.56 -22.28 -3.24
CA LYS A 42 -21.07 -22.14 -3.18
C LYS A 42 -20.60 -20.77 -3.68
N ASN A 43 -20.36 -19.87 -2.72
CA ASN A 43 -19.27 -18.88 -2.77
C ASN A 43 -17.93 -19.58 -2.41
N ILE A 44 -16.82 -19.04 -2.90
CA ILE A 44 -15.62 -18.60 -2.12
C ILE A 44 -14.53 -18.15 -3.12
N GLY A 45 -14.12 -16.88 -3.04
CA GLY A 45 -12.94 -16.31 -3.68
C GLY A 45 -12.14 -15.51 -2.64
N TYR A 46 -10.82 -15.76 -2.60
CA TYR A 46 -9.84 -15.21 -1.66
C TYR A 46 -9.30 -13.84 -2.11
N SER A 47 -8.97 -12.98 -1.13
CA SER A 47 -8.22 -11.72 -1.30
C SER A 47 -6.84 -11.83 -0.64
N ASN A 48 -5.78 -11.47 -1.38
CA ASN A 48 -4.46 -11.17 -0.82
C ASN A 48 -4.26 -9.65 -0.78
N GLU A 49 -3.85 -9.15 0.37
CA GLU A 49 -3.42 -7.77 0.62
C GLU A 49 -2.06 -7.51 -0.02
N ASN A 50 -1.94 -6.41 -0.78
CA ASN A 50 -0.67 -5.82 -1.19
C ASN A 50 -0.58 -4.41 -0.57
N LEU A 51 0.63 -4.07 -0.15
CA LEU A 51 1.02 -2.77 0.39
C LEU A 51 0.67 -1.60 -0.54
N SER A 52 0.30 -0.47 0.05
CA SER A 52 -0.22 0.72 -0.62
C SER A 52 0.83 1.39 -1.50
N ARG A 53 0.45 1.50 -2.77
CA ARG A 53 1.12 2.16 -3.91
C ARG A 53 1.37 3.68 -3.74
N GLU A 54 1.05 4.25 -2.58
CA GLU A 54 1.21 5.68 -2.30
C GLU A 54 2.59 6.05 -1.72
N GLU A 55 3.39 5.06 -1.29
CA GLU A 55 4.78 5.30 -0.83
C GLU A 55 5.82 5.23 -1.98
N GLU A 56 5.52 4.53 -3.07
CA GLU A 56 6.40 4.46 -4.26
C GLU A 56 6.33 5.70 -5.15
N ASP A 57 5.17 6.38 -5.20
CA ASP A 57 4.98 7.55 -6.08
C ASP A 57 5.64 8.83 -5.51
N PHE A 58 6.06 8.87 -4.24
CA PHE A 58 6.71 10.06 -3.65
C PHE A 58 8.22 10.16 -3.94
N PHE A 59 8.88 9.07 -4.35
CA PHE A 59 10.31 9.06 -4.68
C PHE A 59 10.60 9.35 -6.16
N ASN A 60 9.58 9.35 -7.02
CA ASN A 60 9.73 9.50 -8.48
C ASN A 60 9.40 10.91 -9.02
N ASP A 61 8.92 11.83 -8.18
CA ASP A 61 8.80 13.23 -8.59
C ASP A 61 10.16 13.93 -8.42
N GLU A 62 10.81 14.21 -9.56
CA GLU A 62 11.97 15.11 -9.63
C GLU A 62 11.66 16.39 -8.85
N LEU A 63 12.35 16.53 -7.72
CA LEU A 63 12.47 17.76 -6.97
C LEU A 63 13.02 18.84 -7.92
N ASN A 64 12.12 19.63 -8.52
CA ASN A 64 12.47 20.86 -9.22
C ASN A 64 13.06 21.86 -8.20
N ILE A 65 14.36 21.70 -7.91
CA ILE A 65 15.22 22.78 -7.45
C ILE A 65 15.07 23.87 -8.51
N PRO A 66 14.74 25.12 -8.15
CA PRO A 66 14.69 26.18 -9.15
C PRO A 66 16.05 26.24 -9.83
N GLU A 67 16.11 26.00 -11.15
CA GLU A 67 17.32 26.17 -12.00
C GLU A 67 18.02 27.53 -11.79
N VAL A 68 17.32 28.48 -11.17
CA VAL A 68 17.73 29.87 -10.93
C VAL A 68 18.62 30.03 -9.66
N ALA A 69 18.75 29.02 -8.78
CA ALA A 69 19.34 29.20 -7.43
C ALA A 69 20.72 28.53 -7.18
N THR A 70 21.23 27.76 -8.12
CA THR A 70 22.51 27.05 -8.01
C THR A 70 23.39 27.35 -9.22
N ASP A 71 24.63 27.79 -8.98
CA ASP A 71 25.64 27.86 -10.02
C ASP A 71 25.84 26.43 -10.57
N ILE A 72 25.44 26.21 -11.83
CA ILE A 72 25.45 24.89 -12.47
C ILE A 72 26.87 24.31 -12.48
N SER A 73 27.91 25.16 -12.43
CA SER A 73 29.30 24.71 -12.30
C SER A 73 29.59 23.96 -10.99
N MET A 74 28.86 24.24 -9.91
CA MET A 74 28.99 23.53 -8.63
C MET A 74 28.23 22.19 -8.59
N LEU A 75 27.40 21.92 -9.60
CA LEU A 75 26.72 20.63 -9.78
C LEU A 75 27.55 19.66 -10.65
N GLN A 76 28.58 20.16 -11.32
CA GLN A 76 29.49 19.35 -12.11
C GLN A 76 30.57 18.76 -11.19
N ASP A 77 30.64 17.44 -11.12
CA ASP A 77 31.72 16.75 -10.43
C ASP A 77 33.09 17.15 -11.02
N PRO A 78 34.04 17.61 -10.19
CA PRO A 78 35.33 18.10 -10.68
C PRO A 78 36.27 16.98 -11.14
N PHE A 79 36.04 15.73 -10.73
CA PHE A 79 36.99 14.62 -10.92
C PHE A 79 36.79 13.87 -12.24
N THR A 80 35.55 13.69 -12.68
CA THR A 80 35.20 12.93 -13.90
C THR A 80 34.84 13.81 -15.09
N LYS A 81 34.79 15.14 -14.93
CA LYS A 81 34.48 16.12 -15.99
C LYS A 81 35.30 15.95 -17.29
N ASN A 82 36.51 15.40 -17.21
CA ASN A 82 37.41 15.23 -18.34
C ASN A 82 37.38 13.81 -18.94
N PHE A 83 36.60 12.86 -18.39
CA PHE A 83 36.68 11.44 -18.77
C PHE A 83 36.29 11.18 -20.24
N ASP A 84 35.21 11.78 -20.73
CA ASP A 84 34.78 11.61 -22.13
C ASP A 84 35.84 12.14 -23.10
N SER A 85 36.40 13.32 -22.81
CA SER A 85 37.45 13.92 -23.63
C SER A 85 38.71 13.06 -23.62
N LEU A 86 39.09 12.52 -22.46
CA LEU A 86 40.25 11.64 -22.29
C LEU A 86 40.07 10.33 -23.05
N LEU A 87 38.90 9.69 -22.93
CA LEU A 87 38.56 8.47 -23.63
C LEU A 87 38.57 8.67 -25.15
N ASN A 88 37.99 9.77 -25.64
CA ASN A 88 38.01 10.11 -27.06
C ASN A 88 39.43 10.33 -27.57
N PHE A 89 40.28 11.07 -26.83
CA PHE A 89 41.68 11.27 -27.23
C PHE A 89 42.44 9.94 -27.39
N PHE A 90 42.35 9.03 -26.41
CA PHE A 90 43.04 7.75 -26.48
C PHE A 90 42.43 6.79 -27.51
N ARG A 91 41.11 6.83 -27.73
CA ARG A 91 40.49 6.08 -28.83
C ARG A 91 40.99 6.55 -30.19
N ASP A 92 41.02 7.85 -30.41
CA ASP A 92 41.32 8.39 -31.73
C ASP A 92 42.83 8.31 -32.07
N ASN A 93 43.72 8.29 -31.06
CA ASN A 93 45.17 8.32 -31.26
C ASN A 93 45.92 7.05 -30.82
N TYR A 94 45.39 6.27 -29.87
CA TYR A 94 46.10 5.16 -29.23
C TYR A 94 45.47 3.79 -29.51
N GLU A 95 44.30 3.72 -30.16
CA GLU A 95 43.74 2.43 -30.58
C GLU A 95 44.70 1.74 -31.58
N SER A 96 45.02 0.49 -31.28
CA SER A 96 45.92 -0.34 -32.07
C SER A 96 45.20 -0.95 -33.27
N LYS A 97 45.98 -1.48 -34.21
CA LYS A 97 45.46 -2.16 -35.41
C LYS A 97 45.44 -3.68 -35.25
N LEU A 98 45.65 -4.17 -34.03
CA LEU A 98 45.62 -5.60 -33.73
C LEU A 98 44.17 -6.10 -33.88
N THR A 99 43.87 -6.80 -34.97
CA THR A 99 42.50 -7.21 -35.34
C THR A 99 41.98 -8.33 -34.44
N HIS A 100 41.23 -7.97 -33.39
CA HIS A 100 40.51 -8.89 -32.50
C HIS A 100 39.10 -8.36 -32.18
N GLU A 101 38.30 -9.17 -31.50
CA GLU A 101 36.94 -8.79 -31.05
C GLU A 101 36.93 -7.74 -29.92
N VAL A 102 38.11 -7.30 -29.47
CA VAL A 102 38.31 -6.25 -28.47
C VAL A 102 39.37 -5.26 -28.95
N SER A 103 39.08 -3.98 -28.83
CA SER A 103 40.03 -2.91 -29.10
C SER A 103 41.16 -2.94 -28.08
N THR A 104 42.39 -2.74 -28.54
CA THR A 104 43.57 -2.66 -27.67
C THR A 104 44.34 -1.38 -27.93
N TYR A 105 45.12 -0.91 -26.96
CA TYR A 105 45.69 0.43 -26.97
C TYR A 105 47.20 0.43 -26.71
N PHE A 106 47.90 1.38 -27.34
CA PHE A 106 49.32 1.67 -27.09
C PHE A 106 49.51 2.35 -25.73
N ARG A 107 50.77 2.39 -25.25
CA ARG A 107 51.12 3.10 -24.01
C ARG A 107 51.70 4.49 -24.23
N TYR A 108 52.63 4.63 -25.18
CA TYR A 108 53.48 5.81 -25.30
C TYR A 108 53.19 6.58 -26.57
N GLY A 109 52.94 7.87 -26.42
CA GLY A 109 52.95 8.84 -27.51
C GLY A 109 53.68 10.11 -27.12
N ASP A 110 54.12 10.84 -28.14
CA ASP A 110 54.74 12.14 -28.00
C ASP A 110 53.76 13.18 -27.42
N PRO A 111 54.16 14.46 -27.24
CA PRO A 111 53.28 15.45 -26.64
C PRO A 111 51.97 15.70 -27.40
N ASN A 112 51.90 15.37 -28.69
CA ASN A 112 50.72 15.50 -29.54
C ASN A 112 49.89 14.21 -29.62
N GLY A 113 50.29 13.14 -28.92
CA GLY A 113 49.63 11.84 -28.99
C GLY A 113 50.08 10.96 -30.16
N THR A 114 51.17 11.29 -30.86
CA THR A 114 51.70 10.42 -31.92
C THR A 114 52.40 9.22 -31.30
N ILE A 115 52.03 8.00 -31.68
CA ILE A 115 52.60 6.77 -31.12
C ILE A 115 54.10 6.66 -31.42
N ILE A 116 54.89 6.49 -30.36
CA ILE A 116 56.36 6.36 -30.42
C ILE A 116 56.86 4.95 -30.04
N ASP A 117 55.96 4.06 -29.65
CA ASP A 117 56.24 2.67 -29.29
C ASP A 117 55.15 1.75 -29.85
N ASP A 118 55.54 0.79 -30.70
CA ASP A 118 54.62 -0.15 -31.36
C ASP A 118 54.14 -1.30 -30.44
N ARG A 119 54.41 -1.22 -29.13
CA ARG A 119 54.01 -2.23 -28.15
C ARG A 119 52.66 -1.94 -27.51
N ILE A 120 51.85 -2.98 -27.39
CA ILE A 120 50.58 -3.01 -26.65
C ILE A 120 50.84 -3.73 -25.32
N TYR A 121 50.42 -3.15 -24.19
CA TYR A 121 50.72 -3.66 -22.85
C TYR A 121 49.50 -4.26 -22.17
N SER A 122 49.64 -5.43 -21.54
CA SER A 122 48.51 -6.11 -20.86
C SER A 122 47.95 -5.28 -19.71
N LYS A 123 48.83 -4.74 -18.84
CA LYS A 123 48.41 -3.87 -17.73
C LYS A 123 47.45 -2.76 -18.17
N ASP A 124 47.76 -2.07 -19.27
CA ASP A 124 46.99 -0.89 -19.70
C ASP A 124 45.61 -1.27 -20.19
N ASN A 125 45.54 -2.33 -20.98
CA ASN A 125 44.29 -2.80 -21.55
C ASN A 125 43.36 -3.39 -20.49
N LEU A 126 43.90 -4.05 -19.45
CA LEU A 126 43.12 -4.47 -18.29
C LEU A 126 42.69 -3.27 -17.43
N LEU A 127 43.58 -2.29 -17.21
CA LEU A 127 43.30 -1.11 -16.40
C LEU A 127 42.27 -0.18 -17.05
N LEU A 128 42.21 -0.11 -18.38
CA LEU A 128 41.20 0.64 -19.13
C LEU A 128 39.78 0.25 -18.70
N TYR A 129 39.51 -1.05 -18.64
CA TYR A 129 38.20 -1.57 -18.24
C TYR A 129 37.94 -1.46 -16.74
N LYS A 130 39.00 -1.45 -15.94
CA LYS A 130 38.92 -1.16 -14.50
C LYS A 130 38.58 0.31 -14.22
N THR A 131 38.89 1.22 -15.15
CA THR A 131 38.90 2.68 -14.91
C THR A 131 38.00 3.44 -15.90
N LEU A 132 38.53 4.00 -16.99
CA LEU A 132 37.80 4.88 -17.90
C LEU A 132 36.54 4.24 -18.52
N MET A 133 36.55 2.93 -18.76
CA MET A 133 35.36 2.25 -19.28
C MET A 133 34.41 1.79 -18.18
N LYS A 134 34.81 1.77 -16.90
CA LYS A 134 33.95 1.34 -15.78
C LYS A 134 32.57 2.02 -15.77
N PRO A 135 32.43 3.35 -15.94
CA PRO A 135 31.11 3.98 -16.00
C PRO A 135 30.37 3.76 -17.33
N GLN A 136 31.02 3.21 -18.36
CA GLN A 136 30.50 3.06 -19.72
C GLN A 136 30.06 1.63 -20.04
N ILE A 137 30.42 0.65 -19.20
CA ILE A 137 30.18 -0.77 -19.43
C ILE A 137 29.49 -1.40 -18.23
N SER A 138 28.65 -2.38 -18.52
CA SER A 138 28.03 -3.25 -17.52
C SER A 138 28.99 -4.29 -16.94
N GLU A 139 28.58 -4.92 -15.86
CA GLU A 139 29.30 -6.03 -15.21
C GLU A 139 29.50 -7.21 -16.19
N ILE A 140 28.50 -7.53 -17.03
CA ILE A 140 28.60 -8.59 -18.04
C ILE A 140 29.57 -8.21 -19.16
N GLU A 141 29.57 -6.95 -19.60
CA GLU A 141 30.52 -6.46 -20.60
C GLU A 141 31.95 -6.43 -20.05
N THR A 142 32.12 -6.15 -18.76
CA THR A 142 33.43 -6.25 -18.08
C THR A 142 33.98 -7.68 -18.18
N PHE A 143 33.18 -8.69 -17.84
CA PHE A 143 33.62 -10.08 -17.92
C PHE A 143 33.82 -10.56 -19.36
N ASP A 144 32.93 -10.18 -20.28
CA ASP A 144 33.05 -10.48 -21.71
C ASP A 144 34.36 -9.94 -22.28
N THR A 145 34.68 -8.70 -21.93
CA THR A 145 35.91 -8.02 -22.36
C THR A 145 37.15 -8.70 -21.79
N TYR A 146 37.14 -9.09 -20.51
CA TYR A 146 38.24 -9.88 -19.93
C TYR A 146 38.45 -11.19 -20.71
N LEU A 147 37.38 -11.93 -21.03
CA LEU A 147 37.45 -13.16 -21.80
C LEU A 147 37.98 -12.93 -23.23
N LYS A 148 37.62 -11.80 -23.85
CA LYS A 148 38.15 -11.39 -25.16
C LYS A 148 39.61 -10.97 -25.09
N LEU A 149 40.04 -10.25 -24.05
CA LEU A 149 41.46 -9.95 -23.85
C LEU A 149 42.29 -11.23 -23.68
N LYS A 150 41.74 -12.22 -22.95
CA LYS A 150 42.33 -13.56 -22.80
C LYS A 150 42.43 -14.33 -24.13
N SER A 151 41.64 -13.99 -25.15
CA SER A 151 41.73 -14.62 -26.48
C SER A 151 42.68 -13.91 -27.45
N THR A 152 43.32 -12.81 -27.02
CA THR A 152 44.35 -12.10 -27.79
C THR A 152 45.76 -12.65 -27.51
N PRO A 153 46.77 -12.30 -28.32
CA PRO A 153 48.18 -12.62 -28.05
C PRO A 153 48.75 -12.04 -26.73
N LEU A 154 48.02 -11.16 -26.03
CA LEU A 154 48.38 -10.71 -24.68
C LEU A 154 48.31 -11.84 -23.66
N TRP A 155 47.54 -12.89 -23.94
CA TRP A 155 47.51 -14.11 -23.14
C TRP A 155 48.49 -15.15 -23.69
N TYR A 156 49.36 -15.63 -22.81
CA TYR A 156 50.23 -16.76 -23.09
C TYR A 156 49.60 -18.04 -22.54
N GLU A 157 49.63 -19.10 -23.33
CA GLU A 157 49.22 -20.47 -22.94
C GLU A 157 50.31 -21.45 -23.38
N GLY A 158 50.95 -22.09 -22.40
CA GLY A 158 52.00 -23.08 -22.57
C GLY A 158 51.55 -24.48 -22.16
N ASN A 159 52.46 -25.46 -22.29
CA ASN A 159 52.13 -26.87 -22.05
C ASN A 159 52.42 -27.37 -20.62
N GLU A 160 53.04 -26.54 -19.78
CA GLU A 160 53.44 -26.89 -18.40
C GLU A 160 52.44 -26.36 -17.37
N GLN A 161 52.42 -26.96 -16.18
CA GLN A 161 51.58 -26.51 -15.07
C GLN A 161 51.93 -25.06 -14.70
N PHE A 162 50.92 -24.19 -14.60
CA PHE A 162 51.07 -22.73 -14.37
C PHE A 162 51.80 -21.98 -15.49
N SER A 163 51.99 -22.59 -16.65
CA SER A 163 52.55 -21.92 -17.82
C SER A 163 51.46 -21.19 -18.60
N TYR A 164 50.73 -20.31 -17.94
CA TYR A 164 49.70 -19.46 -18.56
C TYR A 164 49.71 -18.08 -17.92
N GLY A 165 49.02 -17.10 -18.52
CA GLY A 165 48.86 -15.76 -17.96
C GLY A 165 49.13 -14.65 -18.96
N PHE A 166 48.89 -13.41 -18.53
CA PHE A 166 49.18 -12.23 -19.34
C PHE A 166 50.69 -11.99 -19.43
N VAL A 167 51.18 -11.84 -20.67
CA VAL A 167 52.55 -11.35 -20.93
C VAL A 167 52.61 -9.85 -20.73
N LYS A 168 53.81 -9.28 -20.61
CA LYS A 168 53.94 -7.82 -20.47
C LYS A 168 53.41 -7.04 -21.67
N SER A 169 53.79 -7.48 -22.88
CA SER A 169 53.45 -6.76 -24.11
C SER A 169 53.58 -7.58 -25.38
N VAL A 170 52.86 -7.16 -26.43
CA VAL A 170 52.91 -7.70 -27.79
C VAL A 170 53.20 -6.58 -28.79
N TYR A 171 53.83 -6.91 -29.93
CA TYR A 171 54.01 -5.97 -31.02
C TYR A 171 52.72 -5.83 -31.82
N ASN A 172 52.24 -4.60 -31.99
CA ASN A 172 51.07 -4.32 -32.82
C ASN A 172 51.31 -4.69 -34.29
N SER A 173 52.49 -4.40 -34.84
CA SER A 173 52.81 -4.66 -36.26
C SER A 173 52.84 -6.14 -36.64
N THR A 174 53.11 -7.04 -35.70
CA THR A 174 53.27 -8.49 -35.99
C THR A 174 52.30 -9.39 -35.22
N GLY A 175 51.67 -8.88 -34.15
CA GLY A 175 50.90 -9.68 -33.20
C GLY A 175 51.73 -10.66 -32.37
N GLN A 176 53.07 -10.61 -32.47
CA GLN A 176 53.95 -11.50 -31.72
C GLN A 176 54.18 -10.97 -30.30
N ILE A 177 54.39 -11.91 -29.37
CA ILE A 177 54.81 -11.60 -27.99
C ILE A 177 56.15 -10.86 -28.04
N ALA A 178 56.17 -9.63 -27.54
CA ALA A 178 57.37 -8.81 -27.52
C ALA A 178 58.28 -9.19 -26.34
N GLU A 179 57.68 -9.63 -25.24
CA GLU A 179 58.38 -10.11 -24.05
C GLU A 179 57.59 -11.26 -23.39
N GLU A 180 58.16 -12.46 -23.36
CA GLU A 180 57.50 -13.67 -22.81
C GLU A 180 57.38 -13.69 -21.28
N ASN A 181 58.02 -12.74 -20.59
CA ASN A 181 57.97 -12.65 -19.14
C ASN A 181 56.54 -12.30 -18.68
N ARG A 182 55.99 -13.11 -17.79
CA ARG A 182 54.75 -12.84 -17.08
C ARG A 182 55.10 -12.06 -15.82
N TYR A 183 54.73 -10.79 -15.80
CA TYR A 183 54.95 -9.92 -14.66
C TYR A 183 53.84 -10.10 -13.64
N LEU A 184 54.20 -10.01 -12.36
CA LEU A 184 53.27 -10.28 -11.27
C LEU A 184 52.08 -9.33 -11.30
N VAL A 185 52.32 -8.02 -11.41
CA VAL A 185 51.25 -6.99 -11.39
C VAL A 185 50.27 -7.17 -12.56
N ASP A 186 50.76 -7.45 -13.77
CA ASP A 186 49.91 -7.73 -14.95
C ASP A 186 48.96 -8.93 -14.69
N ASN A 187 49.40 -9.93 -13.94
CA ASN A 187 48.63 -11.13 -13.62
C ASN A 187 47.82 -11.01 -12.32
N LEU A 188 48.04 -9.97 -11.51
CA LEU A 188 47.18 -9.59 -10.39
C LEU A 188 46.00 -8.71 -10.84
N LEU A 189 46.17 -7.94 -11.91
CA LEU A 189 45.14 -7.03 -12.42
C LEU A 189 43.79 -7.69 -12.73
N PRO A 190 43.72 -8.92 -13.28
CA PRO A 190 42.44 -9.61 -13.45
C PRO A 190 41.66 -9.81 -12.16
N ILE A 191 42.34 -10.07 -11.03
CA ILE A 191 41.68 -10.24 -9.72
C ILE A 191 41.03 -8.91 -9.31
N PHE A 192 41.78 -7.80 -9.41
CA PHE A 192 41.24 -6.47 -9.11
C PHE A 192 40.10 -6.07 -10.06
N LEU A 193 40.27 -6.28 -11.37
CA LEU A 193 39.26 -5.95 -12.38
C LEU A 193 37.96 -6.71 -12.14
N LEU A 194 38.02 -8.03 -12.00
CA LEU A 194 36.81 -8.84 -11.89
C LEU A 194 36.09 -8.61 -10.56
N ILE A 195 36.81 -8.51 -9.44
CA ILE A 195 36.18 -8.31 -8.13
C ILE A 195 35.66 -6.88 -7.97
N GLU A 196 36.44 -5.84 -8.30
CA GLU A 196 36.05 -4.44 -8.03
C GLU A 196 35.03 -3.86 -9.03
N ASN A 197 34.86 -4.48 -10.21
CA ASN A 197 33.92 -3.98 -11.23
C ASN A 197 32.67 -4.83 -11.44
N ILE A 198 32.66 -6.11 -11.02
CA ILE A 198 31.43 -6.95 -11.08
C ILE A 198 30.63 -6.85 -9.78
N GLY A 199 31.29 -6.70 -8.63
CA GLY A 199 30.62 -6.51 -7.35
C GLY A 199 29.77 -7.73 -6.92
N ASP A 200 28.54 -7.47 -6.46
CA ASP A 200 27.72 -8.48 -5.78
C ASP A 200 27.22 -9.60 -6.70
N ASN A 201 27.19 -9.41 -8.03
CA ASN A 201 26.69 -10.42 -8.99
C ASN A 201 27.78 -11.44 -9.42
N ILE A 202 28.95 -11.40 -8.81
CA ILE A 202 30.15 -12.14 -9.27
C ILE A 202 30.01 -13.67 -9.24
N ASP A 203 29.12 -14.22 -8.43
CA ASP A 203 28.86 -15.66 -8.29
C ASP A 203 27.78 -16.20 -9.24
N THR A 204 26.90 -15.33 -9.71
CA THR A 204 25.76 -15.69 -10.57
C THR A 204 25.99 -15.34 -12.04
N LEU A 205 26.87 -14.37 -12.32
CA LEU A 205 27.20 -13.93 -13.68
C LEU A 205 27.90 -15.05 -14.46
N SER A 206 27.44 -15.30 -15.70
CA SER A 206 28.09 -16.25 -16.60
C SER A 206 27.98 -15.84 -18.07
N ILE A 207 29.01 -16.21 -18.85
CA ILE A 207 29.03 -16.03 -20.31
C ILE A 207 29.43 -17.35 -20.94
N SER A 208 28.55 -17.93 -21.76
CA SER A 208 28.78 -19.22 -22.43
C SER A 208 29.24 -20.33 -21.47
N GLY A 209 28.70 -20.34 -20.24
CA GLY A 209 29.03 -21.32 -19.20
C GLY A 209 30.36 -21.10 -18.46
N LYS A 210 31.07 -19.99 -18.72
CA LYS A 210 32.24 -19.56 -17.93
C LYS A 210 31.80 -18.59 -16.83
N TYR A 211 32.45 -18.64 -15.67
CA TYR A 211 32.16 -17.78 -14.53
C TYR A 211 33.39 -16.92 -14.16
N PRO A 212 33.19 -15.68 -13.64
CA PRO A 212 34.29 -14.85 -13.15
C PRO A 212 35.12 -15.54 -12.07
N LYS A 213 34.48 -16.26 -11.15
CA LYS A 213 35.16 -16.99 -10.07
C LYS A 213 36.22 -17.97 -10.60
N ASP A 214 35.95 -18.68 -11.69
CA ASP A 214 36.88 -19.67 -12.26
C ASP A 214 38.15 -18.98 -12.76
N SER A 215 37.99 -17.75 -13.29
CA SER A 215 39.10 -16.93 -13.77
C SER A 215 39.90 -16.33 -12.62
N ILE A 216 39.24 -15.97 -11.52
CA ILE A 216 39.89 -15.51 -10.28
C ILE A 216 40.68 -16.64 -9.64
N GLU A 217 40.12 -17.85 -9.55
CA GLU A 217 40.83 -19.05 -9.06
C GLU A 217 42.05 -19.37 -9.92
N GLU A 218 41.89 -19.36 -11.25
CA GLU A 218 43.00 -19.57 -12.20
C GLU A 218 44.15 -18.58 -11.93
N MET A 219 43.84 -17.30 -11.77
CA MET A 219 44.83 -16.27 -11.47
C MET A 219 45.44 -16.44 -10.08
N PHE A 220 44.62 -16.74 -9.07
CA PHE A 220 45.09 -17.03 -7.71
C PHE A 220 46.10 -18.17 -7.67
N PHE A 221 45.84 -19.27 -8.39
CA PHE A 221 46.77 -20.40 -8.44
C PHE A 221 48.06 -20.07 -9.19
N LEU A 222 47.99 -19.30 -10.28
CA LEU A 222 49.17 -18.83 -11.00
C LEU A 222 50.09 -17.98 -10.12
N ILE A 223 49.57 -16.90 -9.53
CA ILE A 223 50.37 -15.95 -8.75
C ILE A 223 50.96 -16.59 -7.48
N ASN A 224 50.33 -17.64 -6.97
CA ASN A 224 50.75 -18.32 -5.74
C ASN A 224 51.54 -19.61 -6.00
N SER A 225 51.79 -19.93 -7.27
CA SER A 225 52.64 -21.03 -7.70
C SER A 225 54.13 -20.72 -7.50
N SER A 226 54.98 -21.72 -7.70
CA SER A 226 56.43 -21.56 -7.68
C SER A 226 56.98 -20.64 -8.78
N GLU A 227 56.18 -20.27 -9.77
CA GLU A 227 56.57 -19.25 -10.77
C GLU A 227 56.76 -17.88 -10.11
N PHE A 228 56.03 -17.57 -9.05
CA PHE A 228 56.05 -16.25 -8.40
C PHE A 228 56.33 -16.31 -6.90
N TRP A 229 55.70 -17.24 -6.18
CA TRP A 229 55.81 -17.33 -4.73
C TRP A 229 57.09 -18.06 -4.29
N ASP A 230 57.97 -17.33 -3.59
CA ASP A 230 59.17 -17.87 -2.97
C ASP A 230 58.83 -18.40 -1.57
N GLN A 231 58.62 -19.72 -1.49
CA GLN A 231 58.28 -20.39 -0.22
C GLN A 231 59.38 -20.25 0.85
N THR A 232 60.65 -20.04 0.45
CA THR A 232 61.79 -19.94 1.36
C THR A 232 61.86 -18.54 1.96
N ASN A 233 61.85 -17.50 1.12
CA ASN A 233 62.02 -16.12 1.54
C ASN A 233 60.68 -15.40 1.78
N LYS A 234 59.54 -16.08 1.67
CA LYS A 234 58.21 -15.56 2.03
C LYS A 234 57.87 -14.24 1.33
N GLY A 235 58.06 -14.22 0.01
CA GLY A 235 57.75 -13.08 -0.85
C GLY A 235 57.55 -13.50 -2.29
N PHE A 236 57.16 -12.56 -3.14
CA PHE A 236 56.92 -12.79 -4.55
C PHE A 236 58.02 -12.20 -5.42
N SER A 237 58.42 -12.97 -6.44
CA SER A 237 59.26 -12.51 -7.53
C SER A 237 58.51 -11.50 -8.40
N ASN A 238 59.22 -10.50 -8.92
CA ASN A 238 58.61 -9.47 -9.77
C ASN A 238 58.01 -10.03 -11.09
N ASN A 239 58.63 -11.08 -11.63
CA ASN A 239 58.15 -11.84 -12.78
C ASN A 239 58.59 -13.29 -12.65
N ASN A 240 58.04 -14.15 -13.51
CA ASN A 240 58.27 -15.59 -13.45
C ASN A 240 59.66 -16.08 -13.88
N LYS A 241 60.55 -15.20 -14.37
CA LYS A 241 61.92 -15.54 -14.81
C LYS A 241 63.00 -15.05 -13.87
N THR A 242 62.66 -14.22 -12.90
CA THR A 242 63.62 -13.64 -11.94
C THR A 242 63.23 -14.00 -10.52
N SER A 243 64.17 -13.88 -9.58
CA SER A 243 63.94 -14.09 -8.15
C SER A 243 63.97 -12.80 -7.34
N GLY A 244 64.28 -11.66 -7.99
CA GLY A 244 64.33 -10.35 -7.37
C GLY A 244 62.96 -9.90 -6.86
N LYS A 245 62.98 -9.16 -5.75
CA LYS A 245 61.78 -8.75 -5.01
C LYS A 245 61.59 -7.26 -5.14
N ASN A 246 60.53 -6.86 -5.82
CA ASN A 246 60.15 -5.46 -5.92
C ASN A 246 59.07 -5.17 -4.87
N THR A 247 59.25 -4.11 -4.08
CA THR A 247 58.32 -3.80 -2.98
C THR A 247 56.93 -3.54 -3.53
N GLU A 248 56.81 -2.79 -4.63
CA GLU A 248 55.55 -2.50 -5.31
C GLU A 248 54.76 -3.77 -5.67
N SER A 249 55.41 -4.73 -6.35
CA SER A 249 54.79 -5.98 -6.76
C SER A 249 54.32 -6.82 -5.56
N ASN A 250 55.10 -6.83 -4.48
CA ASN A 250 54.72 -7.53 -3.25
C ASN A 250 53.57 -6.84 -2.50
N LEU A 251 53.50 -5.51 -2.51
CA LEU A 251 52.38 -4.75 -1.95
C LEU A 251 51.08 -5.01 -2.74
N TYR A 252 51.13 -5.04 -4.07
CA TYR A 252 49.99 -5.46 -4.89
C TYR A 252 49.58 -6.91 -4.61
N SER A 253 50.53 -7.84 -4.42
CA SER A 253 50.19 -9.21 -4.04
C SER A 253 49.49 -9.30 -2.70
N ILE A 254 49.90 -8.49 -1.72
CA ILE A 254 49.19 -8.41 -0.42
C ILE A 254 47.75 -7.93 -0.66
N LEU A 255 47.57 -6.83 -1.39
CA LEU A 255 46.25 -6.27 -1.68
C LEU A 255 45.33 -7.27 -2.40
N ALA A 256 45.82 -7.98 -3.42
CA ALA A 256 45.03 -8.96 -4.15
C ALA A 256 44.63 -10.17 -3.29
N ASN A 257 45.56 -10.67 -2.46
CA ASN A 257 45.27 -11.78 -1.55
C ASN A 257 44.30 -11.36 -0.44
N LEU A 258 44.41 -10.14 0.10
CA LEU A 258 43.42 -9.61 1.05
C LEU A 258 42.04 -9.43 0.39
N LEU A 259 42.01 -8.98 -0.87
CA LEU A 259 40.76 -8.83 -1.61
C LEU A 259 40.05 -10.19 -1.78
N ILE A 260 40.77 -11.24 -2.18
CA ILE A 260 40.24 -12.61 -2.26
C ILE A 260 39.79 -13.12 -0.88
N HIS A 261 40.59 -12.86 0.17
CA HIS A 261 40.22 -13.23 1.54
C HIS A 261 38.89 -12.60 1.96
N ARG A 262 38.66 -11.32 1.60
CA ARG A 262 37.45 -10.57 1.94
C ARG A 262 36.23 -11.04 1.17
N THR A 263 36.38 -11.32 -0.12
CA THR A 263 35.24 -11.66 -0.99
C THR A 263 34.98 -13.16 -1.13
N PHE A 264 35.72 -14.03 -0.43
CA PHE A 264 35.66 -15.48 -0.63
C PHE A 264 34.24 -16.08 -0.51
N ASN A 265 33.42 -15.58 0.43
CA ASN A 265 32.04 -16.01 0.62
C ASN A 265 31.16 -15.61 -0.57
N GLN A 266 31.33 -14.39 -1.06
CA GLN A 266 30.62 -13.89 -2.24
C GLN A 266 31.03 -14.70 -3.47
N LEU A 267 32.33 -15.00 -3.65
CA LEU A 267 32.84 -15.77 -4.78
C LEU A 267 32.48 -17.27 -4.72
N ASN A 268 32.00 -17.76 -3.57
CA ASN A 268 31.74 -19.19 -3.29
C ASN A 268 32.99 -20.07 -3.56
N LEU A 269 34.14 -19.63 -3.08
CA LEU A 269 35.43 -20.33 -3.20
C LEU A 269 35.63 -21.37 -2.08
N ASP A 270 36.53 -22.33 -2.31
CA ASP A 270 36.99 -23.27 -1.27
C ASP A 270 37.61 -22.51 -0.09
N ALA A 271 37.23 -22.87 1.15
CA ALA A 271 37.76 -22.25 2.37
C ALA A 271 39.30 -22.32 2.48
N ASN A 272 39.95 -23.32 1.87
CA ASN A 272 41.40 -23.40 1.79
C ASN A 272 42.02 -22.24 0.99
N ILE A 273 41.30 -21.70 0.01
CA ILE A 273 41.73 -20.51 -0.76
C ILE A 273 41.70 -19.27 0.14
N LYS A 274 40.63 -19.09 0.93
CA LYS A 274 40.52 -18.02 1.93
C LYS A 274 41.74 -18.02 2.86
N ASP A 275 41.99 -19.15 3.52
CA ASP A 275 43.07 -19.28 4.51
C ASP A 275 44.45 -19.08 3.87
N ARG A 276 44.64 -19.62 2.66
CA ARG A 276 45.90 -19.47 1.92
C ARG A 276 46.15 -18.04 1.50
N ALA A 277 45.13 -17.31 1.03
CA ALA A 277 45.24 -15.92 0.63
C ALA A 277 45.69 -15.06 1.82
N TYR A 278 45.02 -15.16 2.97
CA TYR A 278 45.42 -14.44 4.18
C TYR A 278 46.83 -14.82 4.66
N TYR A 279 47.18 -16.11 4.64
CA TYR A 279 48.54 -16.57 4.99
C TYR A 279 49.61 -15.88 4.12
N LEU A 280 49.41 -15.84 2.80
CA LEU A 280 50.36 -15.24 1.86
C LEU A 280 50.49 -13.73 2.06
N ALA A 281 49.37 -13.03 2.20
CA ALA A 281 49.35 -11.60 2.51
C ALA A 281 50.13 -11.31 3.82
N ASN A 282 49.84 -12.06 4.88
CA ASN A 282 50.48 -11.90 6.18
C ASN A 282 51.99 -12.18 6.14
N GLN A 283 52.41 -13.30 5.54
CA GLN A 283 53.83 -13.62 5.43
C GLN A 283 54.60 -12.58 4.61
N THR A 284 54.00 -12.10 3.52
CA THR A 284 54.64 -11.07 2.67
C THR A 284 54.74 -9.73 3.40
N MET A 285 53.69 -9.32 4.12
CA MET A 285 53.69 -8.09 4.91
C MET A 285 54.79 -8.12 5.99
N LEU A 286 54.94 -9.26 6.70
CA LEU A 286 56.02 -9.44 7.67
C LEU A 286 57.42 -9.35 7.03
N SER A 287 57.61 -9.92 5.83
CA SER A 287 58.87 -9.84 5.09
C SER A 287 59.21 -8.42 4.64
N ILE A 288 58.24 -7.66 4.12
CA ILE A 288 58.42 -6.25 3.74
C ILE A 288 58.82 -5.45 4.97
N ARG A 289 58.06 -5.54 6.06
CA ARG A 289 58.35 -4.82 7.30
C ARG A 289 59.73 -5.12 7.87
N THR A 290 60.17 -6.38 7.79
CA THR A 290 61.45 -6.77 8.39
C THR A 290 62.64 -6.30 7.56
N ASN A 291 62.52 -6.35 6.22
CA ASN A 291 63.68 -6.22 5.34
C ASN A 291 63.67 -4.96 4.47
N MET A 292 62.50 -4.37 4.22
CA MET A 292 62.34 -3.22 3.33
C MET A 292 62.11 -1.90 4.06
N SER A 293 61.91 -1.91 5.38
CA SER A 293 61.76 -0.69 6.18
C SER A 293 63.09 0.06 6.33
N GLY A 294 63.14 1.30 5.84
CA GLY A 294 64.17 2.29 6.11
C GLY A 294 63.78 3.25 7.24
N ASP A 295 64.30 4.48 7.21
CA ASP A 295 63.96 5.56 8.14
C ASP A 295 62.54 6.09 7.84
N SER A 296 61.53 5.33 8.30
CA SER A 296 60.09 5.62 8.18
C SER A 296 59.55 5.67 6.74
N ALA A 297 60.14 4.88 5.85
CA ALA A 297 59.70 4.65 4.47
C ALA A 297 60.21 3.29 3.97
N TYR A 298 59.56 2.69 2.97
CA TYR A 298 59.99 1.48 2.32
C TYR A 298 61.00 1.74 1.20
N TYR A 299 62.03 0.88 1.15
CA TYR A 299 62.97 0.77 0.04
C TYR A 299 62.28 0.21 -1.22
N TYR A 300 62.85 0.53 -2.39
CA TYR A 300 62.25 0.24 -3.69
C TYR A 300 62.24 -1.26 -4.02
N ASN A 301 63.39 -1.92 -3.96
CA ASN A 301 63.54 -3.32 -4.33
C ASN A 301 64.68 -4.00 -3.57
N ALA A 302 64.79 -5.31 -3.72
CA ALA A 302 65.78 -6.16 -3.09
C ALA A 302 66.11 -7.40 -3.94
N SER A 303 67.20 -8.07 -3.58
CA SER A 303 67.56 -9.38 -4.11
C SER A 303 66.57 -10.48 -3.70
N ALA A 304 66.82 -11.70 -4.16
CA ALA A 304 65.98 -12.86 -3.84
C ALA A 304 65.86 -13.16 -2.34
N THR A 305 66.86 -12.81 -1.55
CA THR A 305 66.87 -13.02 -0.09
C THR A 305 66.53 -11.75 0.69
N TRP A 306 65.86 -10.79 0.05
CA TRP A 306 65.53 -9.47 0.61
C TRP A 306 66.74 -8.60 1.00
N ASP A 307 67.92 -8.83 0.40
CA ASP A 307 69.06 -7.92 0.58
C ASP A 307 68.88 -6.65 -0.28
N THR A 308 69.09 -5.49 0.33
CA THR A 308 68.92 -4.14 -0.25
C THR A 308 70.27 -3.44 -0.51
N SER A 309 71.36 -4.20 -0.59
CA SER A 309 72.72 -3.65 -0.73
C SER A 309 73.08 -3.18 -2.14
N GLY A 310 72.24 -3.45 -3.15
CA GLY A 310 72.47 -3.07 -4.53
C GLY A 310 72.28 -1.57 -4.82
N PRO A 311 72.82 -1.08 -5.95
CA PRO A 311 72.68 0.32 -6.35
C PRO A 311 71.22 0.72 -6.57
N GLY A 312 70.78 1.80 -5.94
CA GLY A 312 69.41 2.33 -6.07
C GLY A 312 68.34 1.55 -5.31
N GLU A 313 68.69 0.42 -4.71
CA GLU A 313 67.72 -0.45 -4.02
C GLU A 313 67.08 0.24 -2.80
N LYS A 314 67.88 1.04 -2.10
CA LYS A 314 67.44 1.81 -0.90
C LYS A 314 66.77 3.14 -1.20
N TYR A 315 66.36 3.42 -2.44
CA TYR A 315 65.66 4.67 -2.72
C TYR A 315 64.20 4.63 -2.23
N TYR A 316 63.72 5.78 -1.79
CA TYR A 316 62.33 6.00 -1.41
C TYR A 316 61.59 6.55 -2.62
N HIS A 317 60.82 5.68 -3.25
CA HIS A 317 59.94 6.04 -4.37
C HIS A 317 58.58 6.47 -3.81
N LEU A 318 58.04 7.59 -4.29
CA LEU A 318 56.73 8.09 -3.88
C LEU A 318 55.63 7.05 -4.12
N SER A 319 55.59 6.44 -5.31
CA SER A 319 54.57 5.44 -5.68
C SER A 319 54.58 4.22 -4.75
N VAL A 320 55.75 3.67 -4.44
CA VAL A 320 55.92 2.51 -3.55
C VAL A 320 55.44 2.82 -2.14
N ASN A 321 55.81 3.99 -1.61
CA ASN A 321 55.46 4.36 -0.25
C ASN A 321 53.98 4.76 -0.12
N ALA A 322 53.42 5.43 -1.13
CA ALA A 322 51.99 5.69 -1.21
C ALA A 322 51.18 4.38 -1.28
N LEU A 323 51.61 3.42 -2.10
CA LEU A 323 51.01 2.09 -2.13
C LEU A 323 51.18 1.38 -0.77
N GLY A 324 52.33 1.55 -0.12
CA GLY A 324 52.60 1.02 1.22
C GLY A 324 51.61 1.52 2.28
N ILE A 325 51.27 2.82 2.26
CA ILE A 325 50.22 3.40 3.11
C ILE A 325 48.89 2.69 2.85
N ILE A 326 48.48 2.56 1.58
CA ILE A 326 47.22 1.88 1.22
C ILE A 326 47.22 0.44 1.71
N THR A 327 48.30 -0.32 1.48
CA THR A 327 48.41 -1.72 1.89
C THR A 327 48.38 -1.88 3.41
N LEU A 328 49.06 -1.02 4.16
CA LEU A 328 49.03 -1.03 5.63
C LEU A 328 47.62 -0.76 6.16
N LEU A 329 46.89 0.17 5.55
CA LEU A 329 45.50 0.46 5.92
C LEU A 329 44.55 -0.69 5.60
N GLU A 330 44.67 -1.33 4.43
CA GLU A 330 43.89 -2.54 4.13
C GLU A 330 44.22 -3.69 5.10
N PHE A 331 45.50 -3.85 5.46
CA PHE A 331 45.90 -4.85 6.45
C PHE A 331 45.39 -4.50 7.87
N TRP A 332 45.30 -3.21 8.19
CA TRP A 332 44.69 -2.73 9.43
C TRP A 332 43.21 -3.10 9.51
N ILE A 333 42.46 -2.94 8.40
CA ILE A 333 41.07 -3.39 8.27
C ILE A 333 40.95 -4.90 8.50
N GLU A 334 41.82 -5.69 7.87
CA GLU A 334 41.86 -7.16 7.96
C GLU A 334 42.40 -7.69 9.29
N SER A 335 42.92 -6.82 10.16
CA SER A 335 43.46 -7.19 11.48
C SER A 335 42.61 -6.67 12.66
N GLY A 336 41.41 -6.17 12.40
CA GLY A 336 40.45 -5.75 13.42
C GLY A 336 40.43 -4.26 13.76
N MET A 337 41.05 -3.40 12.93
CA MET A 337 41.04 -1.94 13.07
C MET A 337 41.34 -1.41 14.49
N LYS A 338 42.27 -2.06 15.22
CA LYS A 338 42.63 -1.61 16.57
C LYS A 338 43.36 -0.26 16.48
N ASN A 339 42.91 0.73 17.26
CA ASN A 339 43.50 2.09 17.23
C ASN A 339 44.99 2.13 17.59
N ASP A 340 45.47 1.20 18.41
CA ASP A 340 46.87 1.02 18.79
C ASP A 340 47.64 0.07 17.86
N SER A 341 47.06 -0.24 16.69
CA SER A 341 47.71 -1.10 15.71
C SER A 341 48.96 -0.45 15.14
N PHE A 342 50.01 -1.25 15.07
CA PHE A 342 51.23 -0.90 14.38
C PHE A 342 50.99 -0.54 12.91
N TYR A 343 50.05 -1.19 12.21
CA TYR A 343 49.79 -0.92 10.79
C TYR A 343 49.28 0.50 10.54
N LEU A 344 48.35 0.98 11.38
CA LEU A 344 47.87 2.37 11.31
C LEU A 344 48.98 3.36 11.63
N THR A 345 49.78 3.08 12.66
CA THR A 345 50.89 3.94 13.08
C THR A 345 51.94 4.06 11.98
N GLU A 346 52.38 2.94 11.40
CA GLU A 346 53.38 2.94 10.31
C GLU A 346 52.84 3.65 9.05
N ALA A 347 51.55 3.49 8.72
CA ALA A 347 50.93 4.19 7.60
C ALA A 347 50.99 5.73 7.77
N ILE A 348 50.71 6.22 8.98
CA ILE A 348 50.79 7.64 9.33
C ILE A 348 52.24 8.13 9.33
N ASP A 349 53.18 7.33 9.83
CA ASP A 349 54.61 7.67 9.86
C ASP A 349 55.21 7.78 8.45
N ILE A 350 54.83 6.86 7.54
CA ILE A 350 55.22 6.93 6.12
C ILE A 350 54.61 8.19 5.48
N TYR A 351 53.32 8.46 5.67
CA TYR A 351 52.68 9.68 5.15
C TYR A 351 53.43 10.95 5.60
N ASN A 352 53.69 11.08 6.90
CA ASN A 352 54.41 12.22 7.46
C ASN A 352 55.84 12.35 6.92
N SER A 353 56.49 11.22 6.63
CA SER A 353 57.83 11.21 6.06
C SER A 353 57.84 11.65 4.59
N LEU A 354 56.83 11.26 3.81
CA LEU A 354 56.67 11.67 2.41
C LEU A 354 56.44 13.18 2.24
N GLU A 355 55.99 13.91 3.26
CA GLU A 355 55.92 15.39 3.22
C GLU A 355 57.27 16.04 2.89
N LYS A 356 58.40 15.37 3.16
CA LYS A 356 59.74 15.83 2.79
C LYS A 356 59.99 15.86 1.27
N LEU A 357 59.18 15.14 0.49
CA LEU A 357 59.24 15.15 -0.99
C LEU A 357 58.49 16.34 -1.60
N ARG A 358 57.84 17.18 -0.79
CA ARG A 358 57.20 18.40 -1.31
C ARG A 358 58.27 19.38 -1.77
N GLY A 359 58.23 19.71 -3.06
CA GLY A 359 59.21 20.59 -3.64
C GLY A 359 58.97 22.07 -3.27
N PRO A 360 60.01 22.92 -3.38
CA PRO A 360 59.90 24.34 -3.10
C PRO A 360 59.10 25.12 -4.16
N LEU A 361 59.02 24.59 -5.39
CA LEU A 361 58.40 25.25 -6.55
C LEU A 361 56.90 25.00 -6.65
N ASN A 362 56.43 23.85 -6.18
CA ASN A 362 55.02 23.51 -6.12
C ASN A 362 54.78 22.71 -4.84
N LYS A 363 53.94 23.27 -3.96
CA LYS A 363 53.64 22.71 -2.64
C LYS A 363 52.47 21.73 -2.68
N ASP A 364 51.76 21.63 -3.79
CA ASP A 364 50.53 20.85 -3.91
C ASP A 364 50.78 19.43 -4.40
N ALA A 365 51.95 19.18 -5.00
CA ALA A 365 52.42 17.86 -5.41
C ALA A 365 53.79 17.49 -4.82
N TYR A 366 54.21 16.26 -5.08
CA TYR A 366 55.43 15.63 -4.54
C TYR A 366 56.41 15.29 -5.66
N GLN A 367 57.70 15.42 -5.33
CA GLN A 367 58.81 14.95 -6.15
C GLN A 367 58.94 13.42 -6.06
N ASN A 368 59.50 12.80 -7.09
CA ASN A 368 59.31 11.37 -7.32
C ASN A 368 60.18 10.44 -6.46
N ILE A 369 61.47 10.74 -6.28
CA ILE A 369 62.43 9.82 -5.64
C ILE A 369 63.41 10.56 -4.73
N ALA A 370 63.65 10.01 -3.54
CA ALA A 370 64.73 10.40 -2.65
C ALA A 370 65.61 9.22 -2.23
N ASN A 371 66.82 9.52 -1.75
CA ASN A 371 67.69 8.52 -1.11
C ASN A 371 67.37 8.39 0.40
N PRO A 372 68.02 7.45 1.14
CA PRO A 372 67.78 7.27 2.58
C PRO A 372 68.00 8.52 3.44
N SER A 373 68.86 9.45 3.00
CA SER A 373 69.08 10.73 3.66
C SER A 373 68.07 11.81 3.25
N TRP A 374 66.99 11.43 2.57
CA TRP A 374 65.95 12.31 2.02
C TRP A 374 66.48 13.36 1.02
N VAL A 375 67.62 13.11 0.40
CA VAL A 375 68.10 13.92 -0.72
C VAL A 375 67.34 13.50 -1.97
N ILE A 376 66.71 14.48 -2.62
CA ILE A 376 65.95 14.28 -3.86
C ILE A 376 66.89 13.82 -4.98
N ILE A 377 66.60 12.65 -5.54
CA ILE A 377 67.33 12.04 -6.66
C ILE A 377 66.60 12.32 -7.98
N ASP A 378 65.26 12.21 -7.96
CA ASP A 378 64.41 12.56 -9.09
C ASP A 378 63.44 13.68 -8.66
N PRO A 379 63.68 14.92 -9.09
CA PRO A 379 62.86 16.07 -8.72
C PRO A 379 61.58 16.20 -9.55
N SER A 380 61.30 15.27 -10.48
CA SER A 380 60.12 15.33 -11.33
C SER A 380 58.81 15.14 -10.56
N TYR A 381 57.77 15.82 -11.01
CA TYR A 381 56.40 15.66 -10.54
C TYR A 381 55.65 14.72 -11.48
N ASN A 382 55.83 13.41 -11.29
CA ASN A 382 55.22 12.38 -12.13
C ASN A 382 53.72 12.21 -11.82
N LEU A 383 52.91 12.13 -12.87
CA LEU A 383 51.45 11.96 -12.76
C LEU A 383 51.08 10.70 -11.98
N GLN A 384 51.62 9.55 -12.39
CA GLN A 384 51.31 8.25 -11.79
C GLN A 384 51.66 8.19 -10.29
N SER A 385 52.86 8.63 -9.92
CA SER A 385 53.30 8.59 -8.52
C SER A 385 52.47 9.51 -7.62
N ASN A 386 52.12 10.70 -8.11
CA ASN A 386 51.25 11.63 -7.38
C ASN A 386 49.80 11.13 -7.33
N ALA A 387 49.30 10.46 -8.37
CA ALA A 387 47.96 9.85 -8.35
C ALA A 387 47.88 8.79 -7.25
N LEU A 388 48.90 7.92 -7.13
CA LEU A 388 49.00 6.97 -6.02
C LEU A 388 49.05 7.66 -4.65
N MET A 389 49.77 8.77 -4.51
CA MET A 389 49.79 9.56 -3.26
C MET A 389 48.43 10.19 -2.94
N MET A 390 47.72 10.68 -3.95
CA MET A 390 46.35 11.16 -3.82
C MET A 390 45.42 10.03 -3.36
N LYS A 391 45.53 8.84 -3.95
CA LYS A 391 44.80 7.62 -3.53
C LYS A 391 45.05 7.25 -2.07
N ALA A 392 46.31 7.31 -1.62
CA ALA A 392 46.68 7.05 -0.23
C ALA A 392 46.08 8.09 0.73
N SER A 393 46.09 9.36 0.33
CA SER A 393 45.50 10.46 1.11
C SER A 393 43.98 10.33 1.23
N LEU A 394 43.30 9.95 0.14
CA LEU A 394 41.86 9.63 0.16
C LEU A 394 41.58 8.46 1.11
N LYS A 395 42.33 7.36 1.02
CA LYS A 395 42.12 6.19 1.89
C LYS A 395 42.30 6.53 3.37
N LEU A 396 43.28 7.37 3.72
CA LEU A 396 43.45 7.88 5.09
C LEU A 396 42.26 8.73 5.56
N TYR A 397 41.73 9.60 4.70
CA TYR A 397 40.54 10.39 5.01
C TYR A 397 39.32 9.51 5.23
N GLU A 398 39.05 8.58 4.31
CA GLU A 398 37.91 7.67 4.36
C GLU A 398 37.87 6.83 5.63
N LEU A 399 39.04 6.45 6.17
CA LEU A 399 39.15 5.63 7.37
C LEU A 399 39.20 6.42 8.68
N LEU A 400 39.73 7.65 8.66
CA LEU A 400 40.01 8.41 9.87
C LEU A 400 39.13 9.66 10.04
N GLY A 401 38.40 10.08 9.00
CA GLY A 401 37.60 11.30 8.99
C GLY A 401 38.42 12.58 9.14
N ASN A 402 39.75 12.52 9.00
CA ASN A 402 40.64 13.67 9.17
C ASN A 402 40.78 14.44 7.86
N ILE A 403 40.15 15.61 7.80
CA ILE A 403 40.11 16.50 6.63
C ILE A 403 41.49 16.90 6.09
N THR A 404 42.55 16.84 6.90
CA THR A 404 43.92 17.15 6.46
C THR A 404 44.35 16.27 5.28
N TYR A 405 44.01 14.98 5.32
CA TYR A 405 44.33 14.05 4.24
C TYR A 405 43.48 14.30 3.00
N TYR A 406 42.21 14.68 3.18
CA TYR A 406 41.34 15.04 2.07
C TYR A 406 41.83 16.32 1.38
N ASN A 407 42.14 17.36 2.14
CA ASN A 407 42.73 18.60 1.63
C ASN A 407 44.01 18.31 0.85
N ARG A 408 44.84 17.36 1.31
CA ARG A 408 46.01 16.93 0.54
C ARG A 408 45.63 16.33 -0.81
N ALA A 409 44.66 15.43 -0.85
CA ALA A 409 44.19 14.84 -2.10
C ALA A 409 43.65 15.92 -3.07
N ILE A 410 42.93 16.91 -2.54
CA ILE A 410 42.42 18.04 -3.32
C ILE A 410 43.57 18.87 -3.90
N ASN A 411 44.59 19.22 -3.11
CA ASN A 411 45.75 19.95 -3.61
C ASN A 411 46.44 19.22 -4.77
N ILE A 412 46.64 17.90 -4.65
CA ILE A 412 47.23 17.10 -5.74
C ILE A 412 46.32 17.11 -6.98
N SER A 413 45.00 17.01 -6.80
CA SER A 413 44.04 17.06 -7.91
C SER A 413 44.07 18.41 -8.64
N THR A 414 44.12 19.52 -7.89
CA THR A 414 44.24 20.88 -8.44
C THR A 414 45.54 21.03 -9.20
N PHE A 415 46.65 20.48 -8.68
CA PHE A 415 47.92 20.45 -9.41
C PHE A 415 47.80 19.76 -10.77
N PHE A 416 47.10 18.62 -10.86
CA PHE A 416 46.89 17.93 -12.14
C PHE A 416 46.09 18.77 -13.13
N GLU A 417 44.98 19.34 -12.68
CA GLU A 417 44.09 20.16 -13.52
C GLU A 417 44.77 21.44 -14.03
N GLU A 418 45.58 22.09 -13.18
CA GLU A 418 46.22 23.36 -13.54
C GLU A 418 47.52 23.20 -14.32
N ASN A 419 48.27 22.12 -14.08
CA ASN A 419 49.65 21.99 -14.57
C ASN A 419 49.89 20.80 -15.50
N LEU A 420 49.09 19.73 -15.42
CA LEU A 420 49.30 18.52 -16.23
C LEU A 420 48.23 18.31 -17.30
N TYR A 421 47.02 18.84 -17.13
CA TYR A 421 45.97 18.74 -18.13
C TYR A 421 46.28 19.59 -19.36
N ASP A 422 46.50 18.93 -20.49
CA ASP A 422 46.72 19.60 -21.78
C ASP A 422 45.37 19.83 -22.47
N THR A 423 44.86 21.06 -22.37
CA THR A 423 43.56 21.45 -22.95
C THR A 423 43.54 21.45 -24.49
N VAL A 424 44.70 21.37 -25.16
CA VAL A 424 44.76 21.27 -26.62
C VAL A 424 44.51 19.84 -27.07
N ASN A 425 45.12 18.88 -26.38
CA ASN A 425 45.02 17.45 -26.71
C ASN A 425 43.97 16.71 -25.87
N ASN A 426 43.39 17.34 -24.85
CA ASN A 426 42.45 16.75 -23.90
C ASN A 426 42.98 15.49 -23.18
N ALA A 427 44.25 15.52 -22.79
CA ALA A 427 44.90 14.44 -22.03
C ALA A 427 45.96 14.98 -21.07
N TYR A 428 46.34 14.20 -20.06
CA TYR A 428 47.33 14.64 -19.08
C TYR A 428 48.76 14.28 -19.53
N ASN A 429 49.66 15.25 -19.36
CA ASN A 429 51.09 15.07 -19.51
C ASN A 429 51.63 14.10 -18.43
N SER A 430 52.60 13.28 -18.80
CA SER A 430 53.17 12.29 -17.86
C SER A 430 53.89 12.94 -16.67
N SER A 431 54.42 14.15 -16.84
CA SER A 431 54.99 14.97 -15.77
C SER A 431 55.09 16.44 -16.17
N LEU A 432 55.43 17.32 -15.23
CA LEU A 432 55.64 18.74 -15.53
C LEU A 432 56.79 19.01 -16.53
N LEU A 433 57.80 18.14 -16.56
CA LEU A 433 58.98 18.28 -17.42
C LEU A 433 58.89 17.44 -18.71
N ASN A 434 57.88 16.58 -18.82
CA ASN A 434 57.66 15.71 -19.97
C ASN A 434 56.19 15.82 -20.43
N GLY A 435 55.99 16.44 -21.59
CA GLY A 435 54.68 16.59 -22.21
C GLY A 435 54.15 15.32 -22.88
N ASP A 436 54.93 14.24 -22.93
CA ASP A 436 54.51 12.96 -23.49
C ASP A 436 53.21 12.47 -22.86
N LYS A 437 52.37 11.87 -23.69
CA LYS A 437 51.08 11.32 -23.27
C LYS A 437 51.27 9.82 -22.99
N ASN A 438 51.18 9.46 -21.72
CA ASN A 438 51.30 8.08 -21.26
C ASN A 438 49.92 7.53 -20.88
N PHE A 439 49.44 6.52 -21.61
CA PHE A 439 48.12 5.95 -21.39
C PHE A 439 47.98 5.34 -19.99
N ASN A 440 48.96 4.54 -19.55
CA ASN A 440 48.94 3.94 -18.21
C ASN A 440 48.83 4.99 -17.09
N SER A 441 49.62 6.06 -17.16
CA SER A 441 49.58 7.12 -16.14
C SER A 441 48.24 7.85 -16.09
N ASN A 442 47.60 8.05 -17.25
CA ASN A 442 46.27 8.64 -17.34
C ASN A 442 45.18 7.69 -16.78
N LEU A 443 45.29 6.38 -17.03
CA LEU A 443 44.39 5.38 -16.46
C LEU A 443 44.52 5.29 -14.92
N GLU A 444 45.74 5.35 -14.39
CA GLU A 444 45.99 5.38 -12.95
C GLU A 444 45.39 6.65 -12.31
N LEU A 445 45.48 7.81 -12.99
CA LEU A 445 44.76 9.01 -12.56
C LEU A 445 43.24 8.78 -12.55
N SER A 446 42.69 8.22 -13.63
CA SER A 446 41.25 7.92 -13.72
C SER A 446 40.77 6.98 -12.61
N GLU A 447 41.58 6.01 -12.17
CA GLU A 447 41.24 5.17 -11.01
C GLU A 447 41.05 6.01 -9.75
N VAL A 448 41.93 6.98 -9.52
CA VAL A 448 41.91 7.81 -8.32
C VAL A 448 40.78 8.83 -8.38
N TYR A 449 40.48 9.38 -9.55
CA TYR A 449 39.33 10.26 -9.76
C TYR A 449 37.99 9.55 -9.58
N LEU A 450 37.87 8.28 -9.97
CA LEU A 450 36.68 7.48 -9.63
C LEU A 450 36.52 7.33 -8.11
N ARG A 451 37.60 7.09 -7.37
CA ARG A 451 37.55 7.04 -5.90
C ARG A 451 37.25 8.40 -5.27
N SER A 452 37.77 9.49 -5.84
CA SER A 452 37.39 10.85 -5.42
C SER A 452 35.93 11.14 -5.66
N PHE A 453 35.36 10.65 -6.77
CA PHE A 453 33.95 10.76 -7.08
C PHE A 453 33.08 9.98 -6.07
N ASP A 454 33.52 8.80 -5.63
CA ASP A 454 32.85 8.06 -4.55
C ASP A 454 32.81 8.87 -3.24
N VAL A 455 33.93 9.53 -2.88
CA VAL A 455 33.99 10.44 -1.71
C VAL A 455 33.11 11.67 -1.91
N TYR A 456 33.12 12.27 -3.09
CA TYR A 456 32.28 13.41 -3.48
C TYR A 456 30.80 13.09 -3.29
N ASN A 457 30.36 11.89 -3.68
CA ASN A 457 28.96 11.45 -3.54
C ASN A 457 28.59 10.94 -2.14
N SER A 458 29.56 10.78 -1.24
CA SER A 458 29.35 10.28 0.13
C SER A 458 28.92 11.39 1.11
N THR A 459 28.26 12.43 0.60
CA THR A 459 27.79 13.56 1.39
C THR A 459 26.35 13.40 1.83
N ARG A 460 26.04 13.88 3.02
CA ARG A 460 24.71 13.85 3.62
C ARG A 460 24.37 15.19 4.23
N LEU A 461 23.12 15.60 4.08
CA LEU A 461 22.54 16.73 4.79
C LEU A 461 21.47 16.23 5.75
N ARG A 462 21.66 16.46 7.04
CA ARG A 462 20.68 16.18 8.08
C ARG A 462 20.14 17.51 8.60
N SER A 463 18.85 17.72 8.49
CA SER A 463 18.17 18.86 9.14
C SER A 463 17.18 18.35 10.19
N GLU A 464 17.07 19.02 11.32
CA GLU A 464 16.18 18.64 12.42
C GLU A 464 15.57 19.86 13.08
N PHE A 465 14.26 19.81 13.32
CA PHE A 465 13.61 20.79 14.17
C PHE A 465 14.12 20.62 15.60
N ASN A 466 14.14 21.71 16.36
CA ASN A 466 14.41 21.67 17.80
C ASN A 466 13.28 21.05 18.65
N THR A 467 12.34 20.33 18.00
CA THR A 467 11.19 19.68 18.61
C THR A 467 11.21 18.19 18.27
N THR A 468 10.59 17.35 19.10
CA THR A 468 10.53 15.89 18.87
C THR A 468 9.55 15.46 17.78
N ASN A 469 8.66 16.34 17.33
CA ASN A 469 7.65 16.00 16.32
C ASN A 469 8.26 16.06 14.92
N GLU A 470 7.96 15.06 14.08
CA GLU A 470 8.40 15.03 12.69
C GLU A 470 7.78 16.16 11.85
N ILE A 471 6.53 16.52 12.15
CA ILE A 471 5.81 17.66 11.58
C ILE A 471 5.34 18.56 12.74
N PRO A 472 6.12 19.56 13.14
CA PRO A 472 5.74 20.49 14.21
C PRO A 472 4.64 21.46 13.78
N ASN A 473 3.79 21.83 14.75
CA ASN A 473 2.82 22.91 14.62
C ASN A 473 3.43 24.18 15.21
N TYR A 474 3.51 25.24 14.42
CA TYR A 474 4.00 26.55 14.87
C TYR A 474 2.85 27.56 14.94
N VAL A 475 2.75 28.23 16.08
CA VAL A 475 1.78 29.29 16.35
C VAL A 475 2.29 30.60 15.77
N PHE A 476 1.56 31.21 14.84
CA PHE A 476 1.99 32.48 14.23
C PHE A 476 2.07 33.63 15.25
N ASN A 477 2.98 34.57 14.99
CA ASN A 477 3.42 35.68 15.85
C ASN A 477 3.94 35.27 17.24
N GLN A 478 4.22 33.99 17.46
CA GLN A 478 4.69 33.47 18.75
C GLN A 478 5.92 32.59 18.56
N ASP A 479 5.85 31.62 17.65
CA ASP A 479 6.89 30.62 17.49
C ASP A 479 7.81 30.94 16.31
N ASN A 480 9.07 30.51 16.47
CA ASN A 480 10.06 30.50 15.40
C ASN A 480 10.36 29.05 15.03
N ILE A 481 10.48 28.80 13.73
CA ILE A 481 11.14 27.59 13.24
C ILE A 481 12.60 27.69 13.64
N ASN A 482 13.11 26.69 14.36
CA ASN A 482 14.54 26.54 14.58
C ASN A 482 14.96 25.21 13.97
N LEU A 483 15.67 25.29 12.86
CA LEU A 483 16.06 24.13 12.05
C LEU A 483 17.57 23.98 12.07
N ASN A 484 18.05 22.99 12.83
CA ASN A 484 19.47 22.68 12.91
C ASN A 484 19.88 21.79 11.73
N SER A 485 20.83 22.22 10.92
CA SER A 485 21.25 21.53 9.70
C SER A 485 22.75 21.23 9.71
N THR A 486 23.10 19.97 9.49
CA THR A 486 24.47 19.46 9.44
C THR A 486 24.74 18.87 8.06
N TYR A 487 25.71 19.44 7.35
CA TYR A 487 26.26 18.86 6.13
C TYR A 487 27.52 18.07 6.48
N SER A 488 27.58 16.81 6.06
CA SER A 488 28.62 15.88 6.51
C SER A 488 29.05 14.91 5.42
N PHE A 489 30.31 14.48 5.46
CA PHE A 489 30.75 13.26 4.82
C PHE A 489 30.41 12.08 5.72
N THR A 490 29.86 11.02 5.14
CA THR A 490 29.56 9.77 5.83
C THR A 490 30.02 8.61 4.97
N LYS A 491 30.87 7.75 5.53
CA LYS A 491 31.22 6.46 4.92
C LYS A 491 30.96 5.32 5.90
N GLU A 492 30.32 4.27 5.38
CA GLU A 492 30.06 3.04 6.09
C GLU A 492 30.67 1.89 5.30
N ASP A 493 31.42 1.02 5.98
CA ASP A 493 32.17 -0.08 5.36
C ASP A 493 32.45 -1.16 6.44
N GLN A 494 33.11 -2.25 6.06
CA GLN A 494 33.33 -3.42 6.90
C GLN A 494 34.79 -3.64 7.27
N TYR A 495 35.02 -4.22 8.46
CA TYR A 495 36.31 -4.67 8.93
C TYR A 495 36.24 -6.08 9.51
N TYR A 496 37.34 -6.83 9.43
CA TYR A 496 37.37 -8.21 9.92
C TYR A 496 37.60 -8.24 11.43
N ASP A 497 36.70 -8.85 12.19
CA ASP A 497 36.90 -9.10 13.62
C ASP A 497 37.52 -10.50 13.84
N PRO A 498 38.82 -10.58 14.20
CA PRO A 498 39.48 -11.86 14.42
C PRO A 498 38.96 -12.63 15.65
N LEU A 499 38.23 -11.99 16.57
CA LEU A 499 37.64 -12.66 17.73
C LEU A 499 36.38 -13.44 17.37
N THR A 500 35.63 -12.97 16.38
CA THR A 500 34.37 -13.59 15.94
C THR A 500 34.47 -14.28 14.58
N ASP A 501 35.61 -14.18 13.88
CA ASP A 501 35.81 -14.66 12.50
C ASP A 501 34.69 -14.16 11.57
N SER A 502 34.39 -12.87 11.67
CA SER A 502 33.32 -12.25 10.89
C SER A 502 33.59 -10.78 10.61
N TYR A 503 32.98 -10.25 9.55
CA TYR A 503 33.05 -8.84 9.21
C TYR A 503 32.03 -8.02 10.03
N LYS A 504 32.47 -6.87 10.54
CA LYS A 504 31.67 -5.90 11.30
C LYS A 504 31.66 -4.55 10.60
N THR A 505 30.57 -3.82 10.75
CA THR A 505 30.43 -2.48 10.19
C THR A 505 31.13 -1.44 11.05
N TYR A 506 31.83 -0.51 10.41
CA TYR A 506 32.29 0.74 11.02
C TYR A 506 31.74 1.92 10.22
N LYS A 507 31.66 3.08 10.89
CA LYS A 507 31.15 4.32 10.30
C LYS A 507 32.09 5.47 10.61
N VAL A 508 32.42 6.24 9.58
CA VAL A 508 33.17 7.49 9.67
C VAL A 508 32.23 8.62 9.30
N ASP A 509 32.10 9.59 10.22
CA ASP A 509 31.32 10.81 10.02
C ASP A 509 32.22 12.03 10.21
N TYR A 510 32.14 12.99 9.29
CA TYR A 510 32.85 14.27 9.38
C TYR A 510 31.90 15.42 9.01
N ASN A 511 31.74 16.40 9.90
CA ASN A 511 30.96 17.61 9.63
C ASN A 511 31.75 18.55 8.72
N ILE A 512 31.25 18.77 7.51
CA ILE A 512 31.89 19.62 6.51
C ILE A 512 31.58 21.07 6.90
N THR A 513 32.60 21.74 7.46
CA THR A 513 32.44 23.05 8.12
C THR A 513 33.42 24.11 7.64
N ASP A 514 34.52 23.74 6.97
CA ASP A 514 35.47 24.67 6.34
C ASP A 514 36.31 23.96 5.26
N HIS A 515 36.48 24.60 4.09
CA HIS A 515 37.55 24.31 3.14
C HIS A 515 38.61 25.43 3.22
N LEU A 516 39.88 25.06 3.10
CA LEU A 516 41.07 25.85 3.50
C LEU A 516 41.42 27.11 2.68
N GLU A 517 40.52 27.70 1.91
CA GLU A 517 40.78 29.00 1.27
C GLU A 517 39.57 29.92 1.39
N GLU A 518 39.81 31.20 1.67
CA GLU A 518 38.81 32.24 2.03
C GLU A 518 37.61 32.37 1.06
N ASN A 519 37.66 31.73 -0.11
CA ASN A 519 36.65 31.81 -1.16
C ASN A 519 35.75 30.57 -1.33
N ASN A 520 35.94 29.47 -0.59
CA ASN A 520 35.14 28.23 -0.73
C ASN A 520 34.44 27.80 0.58
N ARG A 521 33.70 28.70 1.20
CA ARG A 521 32.85 28.38 2.36
C ARG A 521 31.63 27.58 1.92
N VAL A 522 31.23 26.58 2.71
CA VAL A 522 30.00 25.82 2.46
C VAL A 522 28.81 26.60 3.01
N GLU A 523 27.79 26.75 2.19
CA GLU A 523 26.54 27.43 2.54
C GLU A 523 25.37 26.43 2.51
N ILE A 524 24.49 26.51 3.51
CA ILE A 524 23.22 25.78 3.53
C ILE A 524 22.13 26.73 3.07
N LYS A 525 21.40 26.32 2.04
CA LYS A 525 20.29 27.07 1.47
C LYS A 525 18.97 26.47 1.93
N TYR A 526 18.01 27.34 2.22
CA TYR A 526 16.68 26.98 2.68
C TYR A 526 15.63 27.62 1.79
N LEU A 527 14.69 26.82 1.29
CA LEU A 527 13.59 27.27 0.43
C LEU A 527 12.25 26.90 1.07
N PHE A 528 11.48 27.91 1.42
CA PHE A 528 10.16 27.75 2.01
C PHE A 528 9.11 27.75 0.90
N LYS A 529 8.21 26.77 0.92
CA LYS A 529 7.06 26.70 0.02
C LYS A 529 5.75 26.49 0.79
N TYR A 530 4.68 27.06 0.25
CA TYR A 530 3.31 26.86 0.70
C TYR A 530 2.88 25.40 0.46
N PRO A 531 1.79 24.93 1.10
CA PRO A 531 1.28 23.57 0.90
C PRO A 531 0.91 23.22 -0.55
N ASN A 532 0.53 24.22 -1.35
CA ASN A 532 0.27 24.09 -2.79
C ASN A 532 1.55 24.12 -3.66
N GLY A 533 2.73 24.16 -3.04
CA GLY A 533 4.02 24.22 -3.72
C GLY A 533 4.46 25.60 -4.22
N THR A 534 3.71 26.68 -3.95
CA THR A 534 4.15 28.03 -4.34
C THR A 534 5.27 28.56 -3.44
N PHE A 535 6.18 29.36 -4.00
CA PHE A 535 7.32 29.94 -3.29
C PHE A 535 6.90 30.89 -2.16
N ILE A 536 7.55 30.80 -0.99
CA ILE A 536 7.41 31.73 0.14
C ILE A 536 8.64 32.63 0.23
N ASN A 537 9.80 32.03 0.51
CA ASN A 537 11.04 32.75 0.75
C ASN A 537 12.26 31.82 0.59
N GLN A 538 13.46 32.40 0.42
CA GLN A 538 14.72 31.69 0.37
C GLN A 538 15.76 32.35 1.27
N PHE A 539 16.55 31.53 1.97
CA PHE A 539 17.63 31.96 2.85
C PHE A 539 18.91 31.20 2.53
N GLU A 540 20.05 31.81 2.82
CA GLU A 540 21.37 31.20 2.72
C GLU A 540 22.10 31.49 4.03
N GLU A 541 22.58 30.45 4.71
CA GLU A 541 23.37 30.58 5.93
C GLU A 541 24.73 29.88 5.78
N GLN A 542 25.79 30.55 6.23
CA GLN A 542 27.13 29.99 6.24
C GLN A 542 27.29 28.97 7.37
N ILE A 543 27.90 27.82 7.06
CA ILE A 543 28.30 26.86 8.10
C ILE A 543 29.47 27.43 8.88
N LEU A 544 29.34 27.50 10.21
CA LEU A 544 30.38 28.00 11.10
C LEU A 544 31.04 26.84 11.85
N TYR A 545 32.36 26.71 11.74
CA TYR A 545 33.14 25.73 12.51
C TYR A 545 32.90 25.86 14.03
N PRO A 546 32.77 24.75 14.81
CA PRO A 546 32.89 23.34 14.42
C PRO A 546 31.55 22.63 14.10
N ASN A 547 30.45 23.36 13.94
CA ASN A 547 29.09 22.80 14.07
C ASN A 547 28.12 23.19 12.93
N SER A 548 26.96 22.55 12.99
CA SER A 548 25.75 22.78 12.21
C SER A 548 25.26 24.23 12.22
N THR A 549 24.52 24.64 11.18
CA THR A 549 23.79 25.92 11.17
C THR A 549 22.42 25.75 11.79
N THR A 550 21.93 26.77 12.49
CA THR A 550 20.55 26.80 12.98
C THR A 550 19.84 27.99 12.36
N LEU A 551 19.01 27.72 11.35
CA LEU A 551 18.11 28.71 10.81
C LEU A 551 17.03 29.02 11.85
N SER A 552 16.88 30.29 12.20
CA SER A 552 15.72 30.78 12.98
C SER A 552 14.81 31.61 12.08
N TYR A 553 13.60 31.12 11.82
CA TYR A 553 12.62 31.79 10.97
C TYR A 553 11.32 32.07 11.74
N PRO A 554 10.95 33.35 11.95
CA PRO A 554 9.71 33.69 12.66
C PRO A 554 8.48 33.37 11.81
N ILE A 555 7.48 32.72 12.42
CA ILE A 555 6.18 32.50 11.75
C ILE A 555 5.31 33.72 12.00
N GLU A 556 5.06 34.51 10.97
CA GLU A 556 4.19 35.71 11.04
C GLU A 556 2.76 35.40 10.58
N GLU A 557 1.81 36.24 11.00
CA GLU A 557 0.39 36.16 10.59
C GLU A 557 0.13 36.38 9.09
N THR A 558 1.15 36.79 8.34
CA THR A 558 1.11 36.87 6.87
C THR A 558 1.15 35.49 6.21
N LEU A 559 1.63 34.46 6.91
CA LEU A 559 1.54 33.07 6.48
C LEU A 559 0.13 32.54 6.80
N PRO A 560 -0.63 32.06 5.79
CA PRO A 560 -1.95 31.48 6.00
C PRO A 560 -1.91 30.29 6.97
N LEU A 561 -2.98 30.11 7.73
CA LEU A 561 -3.16 28.86 8.47
C LEU A 561 -3.23 27.69 7.50
N GLY A 562 -2.51 26.61 7.79
CA GLY A 562 -2.48 25.45 6.92
C GLY A 562 -1.48 24.40 7.36
N ASP A 563 -1.75 23.18 6.92
CA ASP A 563 -0.89 22.04 7.15
C ASP A 563 -0.02 21.75 5.92
N GLY A 564 1.17 21.22 6.14
CA GLY A 564 2.03 20.74 5.06
C GLY A 564 2.84 21.82 4.33
N TYR A 565 3.31 22.84 5.04
CA TYR A 565 4.36 23.72 4.50
C TYR A 565 5.66 22.94 4.31
N PHE A 566 6.44 23.32 3.30
CA PHE A 566 7.70 22.64 2.97
C PHE A 566 8.90 23.56 3.18
N ILE A 567 9.99 22.98 3.69
CA ILE A 567 11.32 23.57 3.73
C ILE A 567 12.24 22.63 2.97
N TYR A 568 12.69 23.03 1.79
CA TYR A 568 13.75 22.33 1.08
C TYR A 568 15.08 22.89 1.56
N VAL A 569 15.98 22.00 1.97
CA VAL A 569 17.30 22.36 2.48
C VAL A 569 18.32 21.68 1.60
N TRP A 570 19.34 22.40 1.16
CA TRP A 570 20.44 21.81 0.41
C TRP A 570 21.77 22.50 0.72
N ALA A 571 22.84 21.77 0.53
CA ALA A 571 24.21 22.22 0.71
C ALA A 571 25.10 21.55 -0.32
N ASN A 572 26.10 22.26 -0.80
CA ASN A 572 27.10 21.77 -1.75
C ASN A 572 28.44 22.47 -1.55
N SER A 573 29.49 21.86 -2.07
CA SER A 573 30.84 22.41 -2.11
C SER A 573 31.52 22.05 -3.44
N SER A 574 32.62 22.71 -3.79
CA SER A 574 33.37 22.40 -5.00
C SER A 574 33.89 20.95 -5.03
N TYR A 575 34.22 20.38 -3.86
CA TYR A 575 34.79 19.03 -3.75
C TYR A 575 33.91 18.07 -2.94
N PHE A 576 32.74 18.50 -2.47
CA PHE A 576 31.75 17.63 -1.84
C PHE A 576 30.40 17.80 -2.54
N GLY A 577 29.74 16.68 -2.86
CA GLY A 577 28.51 16.64 -3.65
C GLY A 577 27.33 17.36 -3.01
N LEU A 578 26.36 17.69 -3.88
CA LEU A 578 25.08 18.25 -3.44
C LEU A 578 24.38 17.25 -2.51
N ALA A 579 24.03 17.68 -1.30
CA ALA A 579 23.14 16.95 -0.42
C ALA A 579 21.91 17.78 -0.11
N GLN A 580 20.74 17.13 -0.11
CA GLN A 580 19.46 17.79 0.13
C GLN A 580 18.56 17.01 1.11
N THR A 581 17.66 17.73 1.76
CA THR A 581 16.60 17.15 2.61
C THR A 581 15.37 18.04 2.59
N VAL A 582 14.20 17.45 2.86
CA VAL A 582 12.93 18.17 2.91
C VAL A 582 12.32 18.04 4.30
N LYS A 583 11.81 19.15 4.82
CA LYS A 583 11.10 19.21 6.09
C LYS A 583 9.71 19.79 5.92
N ARG A 584 8.80 19.38 6.81
CA ARG A 584 7.42 19.83 6.82
C ARG A 584 7.07 20.47 8.14
N PHE A 585 6.20 21.47 8.12
CA PHE A 585 5.65 22.08 9.31
C PHE A 585 4.22 22.58 9.04
N ASN A 586 3.49 22.88 10.11
CA ASN A 586 2.14 23.45 10.01
C ASN A 586 2.12 24.83 10.67
N VAL A 587 1.29 25.72 10.13
CA VAL A 587 1.02 27.03 10.72
C VAL A 587 -0.37 26.99 11.34
N ILE A 588 -0.43 27.15 12.66
CA ILE A 588 -1.67 27.15 13.45
C ILE A 588 -1.88 28.50 14.14
N SER A 589 -3.13 28.80 14.52
CA SER A 589 -3.45 30.03 15.26
C SER A 589 -3.23 29.90 16.76
N GLY A 590 -3.16 28.67 17.28
CA GLY A 590 -3.20 28.37 18.71
C GLY A 590 -4.61 28.34 19.31
N LEU A 591 -5.67 28.34 18.48
CA LEU A 591 -7.06 28.11 18.93
C LEU A 591 -7.52 26.73 18.46
N ILE A 592 -7.88 25.87 19.41
CA ILE A 592 -8.36 24.51 19.13
C ILE A 592 -9.80 24.39 19.60
N ASN A 593 -10.75 24.19 18.68
CA ASN A 593 -12.13 23.93 19.05
C ASN A 593 -12.35 22.50 19.55
N LYS A 594 -13.30 22.36 20.47
CA LYS A 594 -13.89 21.08 20.85
C LYS A 594 -15.25 20.87 20.20
N THR A 595 -15.92 19.79 20.57
CA THR A 595 -17.33 19.54 20.24
C THR A 595 -18.21 20.70 20.71
N ILE A 596 -19.12 21.14 19.84
CA ILE A 596 -20.06 22.22 20.14
C ILE A 596 -21.12 21.67 21.10
N GLU A 597 -21.26 22.29 22.27
CA GLU A 597 -22.22 21.90 23.29
C GLU A 597 -23.58 22.55 23.02
N GLY A 598 -24.67 21.80 23.15
CA GLY A 598 -26.04 22.32 22.99
C GLY A 598 -26.54 22.48 21.54
N LEU A 599 -25.74 22.09 20.54
CA LEU A 599 -26.17 22.11 19.13
C LEU A 599 -27.01 20.88 18.80
N ALA A 600 -28.28 21.08 18.46
CA ALA A 600 -29.18 20.02 18.02
C ALA A 600 -29.02 19.72 16.51
N ASN A 601 -29.40 18.50 16.10
CA ASN A 601 -29.39 18.10 14.68
C ASN A 601 -30.42 18.87 13.85
N ILE A 602 -31.59 19.14 14.43
CA ILE A 602 -32.68 19.90 13.82
C ILE A 602 -32.92 21.17 14.63
N LEU A 603 -32.93 22.32 13.96
CA LEU A 603 -33.27 23.62 14.52
C LEU A 603 -34.62 24.07 13.96
N TYR A 604 -35.67 23.97 14.76
CA TYR A 604 -37.00 24.43 14.40
C TYR A 604 -37.08 25.97 14.34
N GLN A 605 -38.01 26.50 13.55
CA GLN A 605 -38.21 27.95 13.42
C GLN A 605 -38.95 28.51 14.63
N GLY A 606 -38.32 29.46 15.34
CA GLY A 606 -38.91 30.13 16.51
C GLY A 606 -38.11 29.99 17.81
N PRO A 607 -37.78 28.76 18.25
CA PRO A 607 -37.00 28.54 19.47
C PRO A 607 -35.61 29.17 19.41
N ILE A 608 -35.17 29.69 20.56
CA ILE A 608 -33.79 30.13 20.78
C ILE A 608 -33.07 29.01 21.54
N ILE A 609 -32.02 28.45 20.95
CA ILE A 609 -31.16 27.48 21.63
C ILE A 609 -29.82 28.13 21.97
N ASN A 610 -29.26 27.81 23.12
CA ASN A 610 -27.95 28.30 23.52
C ASN A 610 -26.90 27.25 23.16
N VAL A 611 -25.96 27.63 22.30
CA VAL A 611 -24.83 26.79 21.91
C VAL A 611 -23.56 27.34 22.51
N THR A 612 -22.71 26.46 23.03
CA THR A 612 -21.39 26.82 23.54
C THR A 612 -20.33 26.21 22.66
N LEU A 613 -19.38 27.04 22.19
CA LEU A 613 -18.18 26.60 21.48
C LEU A 613 -16.99 26.72 22.44
N PRO A 614 -16.55 25.60 23.05
CA PRO A 614 -15.34 25.59 23.88
C PRO A 614 -14.11 25.67 22.97
N ILE A 615 -13.25 26.65 23.24
CA ILE A 615 -11.98 26.85 22.56
C ILE A 615 -10.86 26.72 23.57
N ASN A 616 -9.99 25.74 23.35
CA ASN A 616 -8.71 25.68 24.04
C ASN A 616 -7.77 26.70 23.41
N TYR A 617 -7.28 27.64 24.21
CA TYR A 617 -6.32 28.64 23.77
C TYR A 617 -4.92 28.22 24.18
N THR A 618 -4.08 27.84 23.22
CA THR A 618 -2.74 27.29 23.48
C THR A 618 -1.64 28.34 23.35
N ARG A 619 -2.00 29.60 23.09
CA ARG A 619 -1.02 30.69 22.98
C ARG A 619 -0.57 31.17 24.35
N SER A 620 0.64 31.73 24.40
CA SER A 620 1.26 32.29 25.60
C SER A 620 0.95 33.77 25.83
N ASP A 621 0.46 34.47 24.81
CA ASP A 621 0.03 35.87 24.86
C ASP A 621 -1.49 35.99 25.05
N ASN A 622 -1.96 37.06 25.69
CA ASN A 622 -3.40 37.35 25.76
C ASN A 622 -3.86 38.07 24.48
N LEU A 623 -4.97 37.65 23.89
CA LEU A 623 -5.50 38.26 22.67
C LEU A 623 -6.98 38.60 22.80
N THR A 624 -7.35 39.78 22.32
CA THR A 624 -8.75 40.16 22.11
C THR A 624 -9.13 39.85 20.67
N LEU A 625 -10.04 38.90 20.48
CA LEU A 625 -10.51 38.46 19.16
C LEU A 625 -12.01 38.74 19.00
N THR A 626 -12.41 38.99 17.77
CA THR A 626 -13.81 39.17 17.38
C THR A 626 -14.41 37.84 16.98
N THR A 627 -15.50 37.44 17.62
CA THR A 627 -16.21 36.19 17.34
C THR A 627 -17.58 36.47 16.74
N SER A 628 -17.98 35.74 15.70
CA SER A 628 -19.31 35.83 15.08
C SER A 628 -19.86 34.45 14.73
N LEU A 629 -21.18 34.37 14.61
CA LEU A 629 -21.93 33.23 14.10
C LEU A 629 -22.74 33.67 12.89
N GLU A 630 -22.46 33.04 11.74
CA GLU A 630 -23.01 33.41 10.44
C GLU A 630 -23.69 32.20 9.79
N GLY A 631 -24.83 32.40 9.14
CA GLY A 631 -25.50 31.38 8.32
C GLY A 631 -26.70 31.95 7.56
N GLU A 632 -27.04 31.34 6.43
CA GLU A 632 -28.07 31.87 5.53
C GLU A 632 -29.48 31.76 6.13
N ASN A 633 -29.80 30.63 6.77
CA ASN A 633 -31.13 30.33 7.32
C ASN A 633 -31.27 30.62 8.83
N ILE A 634 -30.26 31.21 9.46
CA ILE A 634 -30.26 31.56 10.88
C ILE A 634 -30.14 33.07 11.09
N ILE A 635 -30.61 33.56 12.22
CA ILE A 635 -30.38 34.96 12.59
C ILE A 635 -28.88 35.10 12.88
N ASN A 636 -28.16 35.91 12.09
CA ASN A 636 -26.75 36.17 12.33
C ASN A 636 -26.58 36.94 13.63
N TYR A 637 -25.60 36.55 14.44
CA TYR A 637 -25.32 37.22 15.70
C TYR A 637 -24.22 38.26 15.50
N PRO A 638 -24.40 39.47 16.06
CA PRO A 638 -23.42 40.53 15.92
C PRO A 638 -22.08 40.07 16.49
N SER A 639 -21.02 40.51 15.82
CA SER A 639 -19.65 40.25 16.26
C SER A 639 -19.43 40.73 17.70
N GLN A 640 -18.94 39.84 18.57
CA GLN A 640 -18.60 40.15 19.95
C GLN A 640 -17.09 40.05 20.17
N SER A 641 -16.56 41.01 20.94
CA SER A 641 -15.15 41.04 21.33
C SER A 641 -14.95 40.16 22.55
N VAL A 642 -14.04 39.19 22.46
CA VAL A 642 -13.74 38.23 23.53
C VAL A 642 -12.25 38.25 23.83
N ASN A 643 -11.91 38.31 25.12
CA ASN A 643 -10.54 38.22 25.59
C ASN A 643 -10.19 36.75 25.82
N PHE A 644 -9.17 36.27 25.12
CA PHE A 644 -8.54 34.98 25.31
C PHE A 644 -7.33 35.16 26.22
N THR A 645 -7.37 34.53 27.40
CA THR A 645 -6.26 34.47 28.34
C THR A 645 -5.36 33.29 28.01
N ALA A 646 -4.06 33.50 28.04
CA ALA A 646 -3.04 32.49 27.76
C ALA A 646 -3.29 31.16 28.47
N PHE A 647 -3.20 30.06 27.71
CA PHE A 647 -3.36 28.67 28.18
C PHE A 647 -4.70 28.32 28.86
N GLU A 648 -5.74 29.13 28.69
CA GLU A 648 -7.06 28.88 29.26
C GLU A 648 -8.08 28.38 28.23
N GLU A 649 -9.09 27.64 28.70
CA GLU A 649 -10.27 27.35 27.90
C GLU A 649 -11.23 28.54 27.93
N VAL A 650 -11.63 29.02 26.76
CA VAL A 650 -12.66 30.06 26.61
C VAL A 650 -13.93 29.43 26.07
N ARG A 651 -15.04 29.67 26.76
CA ARG A 651 -16.36 29.15 26.38
C ARG A 651 -17.19 30.24 25.72
N LEU A 652 -17.27 30.19 24.39
CA LEU A 652 -18.03 31.17 23.61
C LEU A 652 -19.49 30.77 23.55
N GLN A 653 -20.38 31.61 24.08
CA GLN A 653 -21.81 31.38 24.05
C GLN A 653 -22.44 32.13 22.88
N PHE A 654 -23.26 31.42 22.12
CA PHE A 654 -24.10 31.99 21.08
C PHE A 654 -25.53 31.52 21.32
N ASN A 655 -26.48 32.44 21.20
CA ASN A 655 -27.86 32.04 21.01
C ASN A 655 -28.00 31.66 19.53
N LEU A 656 -28.88 30.73 19.18
CA LEU A 656 -29.10 30.30 17.81
C LEU A 656 -30.60 30.20 17.56
N THR A 657 -31.06 30.78 16.45
CA THR A 657 -32.48 30.82 16.06
C THR A 657 -32.59 30.75 14.55
N ALA A 658 -33.39 29.82 14.04
CA ALA A 658 -33.71 29.75 12.62
C ALA A 658 -34.62 30.93 12.23
N LYS A 659 -34.39 31.52 11.05
CA LYS A 659 -35.23 32.61 10.53
C LYS A 659 -36.65 32.10 10.29
N LEU A 660 -37.65 32.89 10.69
CA LEU A 660 -39.04 32.61 10.37
C LEU A 660 -39.24 32.65 8.84
N GLY A 661 -39.83 31.59 8.29
CA GLY A 661 -40.02 31.42 6.84
C GLY A 661 -38.80 30.86 6.11
N ALA A 662 -37.76 30.41 6.82
CA ALA A 662 -36.66 29.68 6.20
C ALA A 662 -37.17 28.38 5.56
N ILE A 663 -36.57 27.99 4.43
CA ILE A 663 -36.88 26.72 3.77
C ILE A 663 -36.30 25.59 4.63
N PRO A 664 -37.10 24.58 5.03
CA PRO A 664 -36.57 23.45 5.77
C PRO A 664 -35.57 22.62 4.98
N GLY A 665 -34.67 21.95 5.69
CA GLY A 665 -33.59 21.14 5.13
C GLY A 665 -32.20 21.62 5.59
N PRO A 666 -31.13 21.07 4.98
CA PRO A 666 -29.78 21.29 5.46
C PRO A 666 -29.31 22.73 5.26
N SER A 667 -28.71 23.29 6.30
CA SER A 667 -28.15 24.64 6.32
C SER A 667 -26.76 24.64 6.97
N GLU A 668 -25.80 25.33 6.37
CA GLU A 668 -24.48 25.54 6.97
C GLU A 668 -24.49 26.72 7.95
N ILE A 669 -23.92 26.51 9.13
CA ILE A 669 -23.59 27.56 10.10
C ILE A 669 -22.08 27.62 10.26
N THR A 670 -21.55 28.84 10.39
CA THR A 670 -20.12 29.11 10.49
C THR A 670 -19.82 29.94 11.74
N PHE A 671 -19.04 29.38 12.64
CA PHE A 671 -18.42 30.11 13.74
C PHE A 671 -17.09 30.68 13.26
N LYS A 672 -16.91 31.99 13.40
CA LYS A 672 -15.74 32.70 12.90
C LYS A 672 -15.08 33.48 14.03
N ILE A 673 -13.80 33.24 14.25
CA ILE A 673 -12.97 33.98 15.22
C ILE A 673 -11.87 34.69 14.44
N LYS A 674 -11.80 36.02 14.54
CA LYS A 674 -10.90 36.84 13.71
C LYS A 674 -10.36 38.07 14.45
N ARG A 675 -9.28 38.64 13.92
CA ARG A 675 -8.76 39.98 14.26
C ARG A 675 -8.54 40.75 12.97
N GLY A 676 -9.32 41.81 12.74
CA GLY A 676 -9.32 42.49 11.45
C GLY A 676 -9.70 41.53 10.31
N ASN A 677 -8.79 41.33 9.35
CA ASN A 677 -8.96 40.42 8.22
C ASN A 677 -8.42 39.00 8.49
N ILE A 678 -7.67 38.79 9.57
CA ILE A 678 -7.01 37.51 9.86
C ILE A 678 -7.99 36.60 10.60
N ILE A 679 -8.24 35.42 10.03
CA ILE A 679 -9.09 34.39 10.63
C ILE A 679 -8.21 33.49 11.50
N TYR A 680 -8.48 33.46 12.80
CA TYR A 680 -7.79 32.59 13.75
C TYR A 680 -8.44 31.21 13.82
N LEU A 681 -9.77 31.14 13.65
CA LEU A 681 -10.48 29.86 13.62
C LEU A 681 -11.78 29.99 12.83
N LEU A 682 -12.08 28.97 12.03
CA LEU A 682 -13.32 28.84 11.29
C LEU A 682 -13.89 27.44 11.54
N VAL A 683 -15.07 27.35 12.15
CA VAL A 683 -15.76 26.08 12.39
C VAL A 683 -17.08 26.06 11.63
N LYS A 684 -17.19 25.16 10.66
CA LYS A 684 -18.40 24.96 9.85
C LYS A 684 -19.17 23.73 10.33
N LYS A 685 -20.50 23.84 10.44
CA LYS A 685 -21.40 22.73 10.77
C LYS A 685 -22.66 22.78 9.91
N VAL A 686 -23.14 21.62 9.50
CA VAL A 686 -24.42 21.47 8.81
C VAL A 686 -25.47 21.08 9.85
N ILE A 687 -26.59 21.80 9.85
CA ILE A 687 -27.78 21.55 10.69
C ILE A 687 -29.02 21.52 9.81
N ASP A 688 -30.05 20.75 10.17
CA ASP A 688 -31.32 20.77 9.46
C ASP A 688 -32.26 21.84 10.04
N ILE A 689 -32.87 22.65 9.18
CA ILE A 689 -33.89 23.61 9.59
C ILE A 689 -35.26 22.91 9.52
N GLY A 690 -36.01 22.94 10.62
CA GLY A 690 -37.40 22.44 10.68
C GLY A 690 -38.43 23.55 10.44
N TYR A 691 -39.72 23.20 10.33
CA TYR A 691 -40.80 24.19 10.28
C TYR A 691 -41.04 24.85 11.65
N SER A 692 -41.94 25.84 11.72
CA SER A 692 -42.35 26.51 12.97
C SER A 692 -43.35 25.71 13.80
N PHE A 693 -43.77 24.55 13.31
CA PHE A 693 -44.65 23.59 13.96
C PHE A 693 -44.26 22.19 13.49
N ASP A 694 -44.69 21.17 14.21
CA ASP A 694 -44.44 19.76 13.88
C ASP A 694 -45.56 18.87 14.43
N TYR A 695 -45.55 17.59 14.09
CA TYR A 695 -46.43 16.60 14.67
C TYR A 695 -45.67 15.38 15.20
N ASP A 696 -46.22 14.75 16.24
CA ASP A 696 -45.66 13.53 16.83
C ASP A 696 -46.81 12.58 17.25
N ASN A 697 -46.48 11.36 17.67
CA ASN A 697 -47.40 10.37 18.23
C ASN A 697 -48.65 10.08 17.36
N LEU A 698 -48.47 9.94 16.04
CA LEU A 698 -49.55 9.53 15.14
C LEU A 698 -49.99 8.08 15.42
N ILE A 699 -51.24 7.91 15.86
CA ILE A 699 -51.88 6.64 16.20
C ILE A 699 -53.17 6.50 15.39
N TYR A 700 -53.39 5.36 14.74
CA TYR A 700 -54.64 5.08 14.02
C TYR A 700 -55.11 3.62 14.16
N GLN A 701 -56.41 3.39 14.01
CA GLN A 701 -56.99 2.04 13.96
C GLN A 701 -56.67 1.36 12.63
N SER A 702 -55.91 0.27 12.69
CA SER A 702 -55.49 -0.50 11.50
C SER A 702 -56.54 -1.50 10.99
N LYS A 703 -57.60 -1.80 11.77
CA LYS A 703 -58.72 -2.68 11.36
C LYS A 703 -60.06 -2.09 11.80
N VAL A 704 -61.03 -2.02 10.89
CA VAL A 704 -62.36 -1.43 11.13
C VAL A 704 -63.46 -2.29 10.48
N VAL A 705 -64.59 -2.47 11.17
CA VAL A 705 -65.76 -3.19 10.62
C VAL A 705 -66.46 -2.31 9.58
N LYS A 706 -66.90 -2.90 8.48
CA LYS A 706 -67.55 -2.19 7.37
C LYS A 706 -68.75 -1.35 7.87
N GLY A 707 -68.65 -0.04 7.67
CA GLY A 707 -69.64 0.96 8.08
C GLY A 707 -69.37 1.65 9.42
N GLU A 708 -68.30 1.27 10.13
CA GLU A 708 -67.85 1.95 11.36
C GLU A 708 -66.81 3.05 11.07
N ASN A 709 -66.59 3.96 12.03
CA ASN A 709 -65.63 5.05 11.89
C ASN A 709 -64.19 4.60 12.25
N ILE A 710 -63.19 5.21 11.61
CA ILE A 710 -61.76 5.01 11.90
C ILE A 710 -61.31 6.05 12.92
N TYR A 711 -60.72 5.60 14.03
CA TYR A 711 -60.06 6.49 14.99
C TYR A 711 -58.63 6.83 14.55
N VAL A 712 -58.29 8.12 14.54
CA VAL A 712 -56.93 8.66 14.34
C VAL A 712 -56.63 9.71 15.43
N SER A 713 -55.41 9.72 15.94
CA SER A 713 -54.92 10.66 16.96
C SER A 713 -53.49 11.09 16.64
N LEU A 714 -53.14 12.35 16.88
CA LEU A 714 -51.77 12.84 16.82
C LEU A 714 -51.55 14.00 17.80
N ASP A 715 -50.30 14.30 18.09
CA ASP A 715 -49.90 15.50 18.84
C ASP A 715 -49.40 16.55 17.87
N LEU A 716 -50.03 17.73 17.90
CA LEU A 716 -49.55 18.90 17.18
C LEU A 716 -48.69 19.76 18.10
N ILE A 717 -47.53 20.21 17.60
CA ILE A 717 -46.55 20.98 18.36
C ILE A 717 -46.37 22.35 17.71
N ASN A 718 -46.56 23.43 18.49
CA ASN A 718 -46.26 24.79 18.06
C ASN A 718 -44.94 25.27 18.67
N PHE A 719 -43.90 25.46 17.85
CA PHE A 719 -42.59 25.94 18.32
C PHE A 719 -42.48 27.46 18.47
N LEU A 720 -43.50 28.23 18.05
CA LEU A 720 -43.48 29.68 18.18
C LEU A 720 -43.80 30.11 19.63
N PRO A 721 -42.88 30.82 20.30
CA PRO A 721 -43.01 31.12 21.73
C PRO A 721 -44.07 32.20 22.04
N ASN A 722 -44.44 33.00 21.05
CA ASN A 722 -45.31 34.18 21.23
C ASN A 722 -46.47 34.26 20.23
N VAL A 723 -46.59 33.29 19.31
CA VAL A 723 -47.54 33.35 18.21
C VAL A 723 -48.37 32.07 18.21
N SER A 724 -49.69 32.22 18.21
CA SER A 724 -50.60 31.10 17.96
C SER A 724 -50.60 30.78 16.47
N GLN A 725 -50.62 29.50 16.13
CA GLN A 725 -50.70 29.03 14.75
C GLN A 725 -52.03 28.32 14.52
N SER A 726 -52.56 28.45 13.31
CA SER A 726 -53.74 27.69 12.88
C SER A 726 -53.33 26.77 11.74
N LEU A 727 -53.57 25.47 11.91
CA LEU A 727 -53.20 24.42 10.97
C LEU A 727 -54.46 23.69 10.52
N ASN A 728 -54.57 23.39 9.23
CA ASN A 728 -55.60 22.49 8.74
C ASN A 728 -55.05 21.07 8.71
N ILE A 729 -55.81 20.14 9.27
CA ILE A 729 -55.53 18.72 9.16
C ILE A 729 -56.62 18.12 8.30
N SER A 730 -56.22 17.49 7.21
CA SER A 730 -57.13 16.73 6.36
C SER A 730 -56.78 15.26 6.30
N PHE A 731 -57.82 14.44 6.23
CA PHE A 731 -57.71 13.04 5.86
C PHE A 731 -58.50 12.82 4.57
N VAL A 732 -57.80 12.33 3.55
CA VAL A 732 -58.36 12.12 2.22
C VAL A 732 -58.16 10.66 1.83
N GLY A 733 -59.23 10.01 1.39
CA GLY A 733 -59.15 8.67 0.84
C GLY A 733 -58.39 8.66 -0.50
N LEU A 734 -57.40 7.79 -0.65
CA LEU A 734 -56.64 7.63 -1.91
C LEU A 734 -57.39 6.72 -2.92
N SER A 735 -58.26 5.84 -2.44
CA SER A 735 -59.16 5.04 -3.27
C SER A 735 -60.57 5.65 -3.33
N GLU A 736 -61.21 5.59 -4.50
CA GLU A 736 -62.61 6.01 -4.66
C GLU A 736 -63.50 5.24 -3.67
N TYR A 737 -64.39 5.97 -2.98
CA TYR A 737 -65.34 5.42 -1.99
C TYR A 737 -64.74 4.86 -0.68
N SER A 738 -63.57 5.33 -0.23
CA SER A 738 -62.96 4.89 1.05
C SER A 738 -63.48 5.62 2.30
N ILE A 739 -63.30 6.94 2.39
CA ILE A 739 -63.78 7.78 3.49
C ILE A 739 -64.42 9.07 2.99
N GLU A 740 -65.29 9.68 3.79
CA GLU A 740 -65.66 11.09 3.61
C GLU A 740 -64.42 11.96 3.87
N THR A 741 -64.09 12.88 2.95
CA THR A 741 -62.96 13.79 3.14
C THR A 741 -63.19 14.62 4.39
N PHE A 742 -62.26 14.48 5.34
CA PHE A 742 -62.29 15.23 6.59
C PHE A 742 -61.29 16.38 6.50
N THR A 743 -61.68 17.55 6.96
CA THR A 743 -60.75 18.67 7.14
C THR A 743 -61.20 19.47 8.35
N GLN A 744 -60.28 19.67 9.30
CA GLN A 744 -60.52 20.44 10.51
C GLN A 744 -59.39 21.43 10.71
N GLU A 745 -59.75 22.66 11.06
CA GLU A 745 -58.81 23.68 11.49
C GLU A 745 -58.54 23.53 12.99
N GLU A 746 -57.26 23.38 13.35
CA GLU A 746 -56.78 23.29 14.71
C GLU A 746 -55.96 24.54 15.07
N ASN A 747 -56.43 25.24 16.09
CA ASN A 747 -55.71 26.36 16.68
C ASN A 747 -54.78 25.84 17.78
N LEU A 748 -53.49 26.14 17.64
CA LEU A 748 -52.43 25.90 18.61
C LEU A 748 -52.04 27.22 19.27
N ILE A 749 -52.18 27.31 20.59
CA ILE A 749 -51.63 28.46 21.32
C ILE A 749 -50.11 28.40 21.36
N LYS A 750 -49.48 29.51 21.73
CA LYS A 750 -48.01 29.61 21.80
C LYS A 750 -47.39 28.49 22.64
N ASN A 751 -46.36 27.83 22.12
CA ASN A 751 -45.62 26.75 22.79
C ASN A 751 -46.50 25.60 23.33
N GLU A 752 -47.58 25.27 22.64
CA GLU A 752 -48.50 24.20 23.00
C GLU A 752 -48.11 22.88 22.33
N VAL A 753 -48.30 21.77 23.06
CA VAL A 753 -48.46 20.43 22.48
C VAL A 753 -49.93 20.06 22.68
N LYS A 754 -50.67 19.90 21.58
CA LYS A 754 -52.10 19.62 21.59
C LYS A 754 -52.37 18.25 20.98
N THR A 755 -52.82 17.32 21.81
CA THR A 755 -53.34 16.04 21.35
C THR A 755 -54.72 16.25 20.75
N ILE A 756 -54.90 15.77 19.53
CA ILE A 756 -56.17 15.81 18.80
C ILE A 756 -56.55 14.41 18.37
N SER A 757 -57.85 14.16 18.27
CA SER A 757 -58.37 12.88 17.82
C SER A 757 -59.64 13.04 16.98
N TYR A 758 -59.75 12.20 15.96
CA TYR A 758 -60.81 12.24 14.97
C TYR A 758 -61.37 10.84 14.72
N TYR A 759 -62.67 10.81 14.41
CA TYR A 759 -63.38 9.61 13.97
C TYR A 759 -63.79 9.81 12.51
N LEU A 760 -63.02 9.23 11.59
CA LEU A 760 -63.22 9.36 10.15
C LEU A 760 -64.32 8.42 9.68
N LYS A 761 -65.31 8.95 8.97
CA LYS A 761 -66.45 8.16 8.51
C LYS A 761 -66.12 7.38 7.24
N THR A 762 -66.27 6.05 7.31
CA THR A 762 -66.16 5.17 6.15
C THR A 762 -67.40 5.26 5.26
N LEU A 763 -67.24 5.13 3.94
CA LEU A 763 -68.36 5.17 2.99
C LEU A 763 -69.01 3.78 2.85
N GLU A 764 -70.32 3.72 2.61
CA GLU A 764 -71.10 2.46 2.68
C GLU A 764 -70.71 1.41 1.62
N ASN A 765 -70.14 1.86 0.49
CA ASN A 765 -69.82 1.05 -0.68
C ASN A 765 -68.31 0.75 -0.83
N ILE A 766 -67.60 0.47 0.27
CA ILE A 766 -66.22 -0.03 0.16
C ILE A 766 -66.24 -1.45 -0.42
N GLY A 767 -65.66 -1.60 -1.61
CA GLY A 767 -65.49 -2.89 -2.30
C GLY A 767 -64.19 -3.63 -1.94
N ASP A 768 -63.18 -2.91 -1.44
CA ASP A 768 -61.85 -3.44 -1.14
C ASP A 768 -61.71 -3.88 0.33
N ASN A 769 -60.90 -4.91 0.57
CA ASN A 769 -60.59 -5.40 1.92
C ASN A 769 -59.63 -4.49 2.71
N ALA A 770 -59.09 -3.44 2.08
CA ALA A 770 -58.28 -2.42 2.71
C ALA A 770 -58.42 -1.08 1.98
N ILE A 771 -58.25 0.03 2.71
CA ILE A 771 -58.28 1.39 2.20
C ILE A 771 -57.02 2.16 2.63
N SER A 772 -56.59 3.12 1.81
CA SER A 772 -55.47 4.02 2.14
C SER A 772 -55.98 5.44 2.33
N VAL A 773 -55.60 6.07 3.43
CA VAL A 773 -55.99 7.42 3.82
C VAL A 773 -54.73 8.27 3.92
N GLU A 774 -54.67 9.36 3.17
CA GLU A 774 -53.59 10.34 3.25
C GLU A 774 -53.94 11.41 4.30
N MET A 775 -53.11 11.51 5.33
CA MET A 775 -53.10 12.63 6.26
C MET A 775 -52.27 13.76 5.65
N ARG A 776 -52.81 14.99 5.67
CA ARG A 776 -52.06 16.20 5.31
C ARG A 776 -52.21 17.24 6.39
N ILE A 777 -51.11 17.89 6.75
CA ILE A 777 -51.09 19.08 7.60
C ILE A 777 -50.69 20.27 6.73
N PHE A 778 -51.59 21.25 6.59
CA PHE A 778 -51.41 22.34 5.65
C PHE A 778 -51.93 23.68 6.17
N GLN A 779 -51.41 24.78 5.61
CA GLN A 779 -51.87 26.14 5.91
C GLN A 779 -52.06 26.93 4.61
N ASN A 780 -53.21 27.60 4.46
CA ASN A 780 -53.66 28.40 3.30
C ASN A 780 -53.77 27.66 1.95
N ASN A 781 -52.82 26.77 1.60
CA ASN A 781 -52.80 25.77 0.52
C ASN A 781 -51.46 24.99 0.47
N THR A 782 -50.47 25.34 1.30
CA THR A 782 -49.16 24.66 1.35
C THR A 782 -49.25 23.45 2.26
N VAL A 783 -48.98 22.25 1.74
CA VAL A 783 -48.85 21.03 2.53
C VAL A 783 -47.46 20.97 3.13
N PHE A 784 -47.38 20.96 4.46
CA PHE A 784 -46.12 20.92 5.21
C PHE A 784 -45.72 19.49 5.56
N TYR A 785 -46.71 18.66 5.89
CA TYR A 785 -46.53 17.24 6.20
C TYR A 785 -47.59 16.40 5.51
N SER A 786 -47.20 15.19 5.07
CA SER A 786 -48.09 14.23 4.41
C SER A 786 -47.70 12.81 4.75
N GLU A 787 -48.66 11.98 5.17
CA GLU A 787 -48.42 10.59 5.56
C GLU A 787 -49.57 9.68 5.09
N ILE A 788 -49.26 8.44 4.68
CA ILE A 788 -50.25 7.48 4.17
C ILE A 788 -50.54 6.42 5.22
N LEU A 789 -51.80 6.32 5.64
CA LEU A 789 -52.33 5.36 6.61
C LEU A 789 -53.02 4.22 5.86
N THR A 790 -52.77 2.96 6.25
CA THR A 790 -53.37 1.78 5.60
C THR A 790 -54.26 1.02 6.57
N ILE A 791 -55.54 0.83 6.22
CA ILE A 791 -56.58 0.33 7.12
C ILE A 791 -57.31 -0.86 6.49
N GLU A 792 -57.45 -1.96 7.22
CA GLU A 792 -58.16 -3.17 6.80
C GLU A 792 -59.67 -3.08 7.12
N ILE A 793 -60.53 -3.48 6.18
CA ILE A 793 -62.00 -3.42 6.31
C ILE A 793 -62.58 -4.83 6.49
N MET A 794 -63.25 -5.07 7.63
CA MET A 794 -63.84 -6.36 7.99
C MET A 794 -65.35 -6.44 7.68
N PRO A 795 -65.88 -7.53 7.10
CA PRO A 795 -67.33 -7.69 6.90
C PRO A 795 -68.07 -7.87 8.23
N LYS A 796 -69.35 -7.45 8.27
CA LYS A 796 -70.22 -7.57 9.46
C LYS A 796 -70.39 -9.03 9.93
N TYR A 797 -70.62 -9.93 8.98
CA TYR A 797 -70.78 -11.37 9.20
C TYR A 797 -69.81 -12.16 8.33
N GLU A 798 -69.20 -13.20 8.90
CA GLU A 798 -68.26 -14.06 8.20
C GLU A 798 -68.64 -15.53 8.42
N LEU A 799 -68.84 -16.28 7.33
CA LEU A 799 -69.15 -17.70 7.40
C LEU A 799 -67.87 -18.50 7.69
N ILE A 800 -67.84 -19.21 8.82
CA ILE A 800 -66.71 -20.08 9.16
C ILE A 800 -66.89 -21.47 8.54
N SER A 801 -68.04 -22.13 8.73
CA SER A 801 -68.28 -23.46 8.15
C SER A 801 -69.76 -23.87 8.11
N VAL A 802 -70.10 -24.83 7.23
CA VAL A 802 -71.42 -25.49 7.20
C VAL A 802 -71.27 -26.98 6.96
N SER A 803 -72.06 -27.80 7.66
CA SER A 803 -72.12 -29.26 7.46
C SER A 803 -73.54 -29.80 7.45
N PHE A 804 -73.78 -30.76 6.55
CA PHE A 804 -75.04 -31.51 6.41
C PHE A 804 -74.72 -32.92 5.86
N PRO A 805 -75.34 -34.01 6.35
CA PRO A 805 -75.03 -35.37 5.90
C PRO A 805 -75.41 -35.60 4.43
N SER A 806 -74.59 -36.36 3.71
CA SER A 806 -74.82 -36.67 2.29
C SER A 806 -75.70 -37.91 2.05
N THR A 807 -75.82 -38.82 3.03
CA THR A 807 -76.59 -40.07 2.95
C THR A 807 -77.33 -40.36 4.26
N ILE A 808 -78.57 -40.84 4.18
CA ILE A 808 -79.34 -41.25 5.37
C ILE A 808 -80.42 -42.29 5.02
N SER A 809 -80.72 -43.21 5.94
CA SER A 809 -81.77 -44.21 5.75
C SER A 809 -83.17 -43.64 5.98
N GLN A 810 -84.18 -44.21 5.29
CA GLN A 810 -85.60 -43.89 5.49
C GLN A 810 -86.00 -43.95 6.98
N GLY A 811 -86.67 -42.91 7.47
CA GLY A 811 -87.13 -42.77 8.85
C GLY A 811 -86.09 -42.30 9.86
N ALA A 812 -84.83 -42.05 9.45
CA ALA A 812 -83.78 -41.49 10.32
C ALA A 812 -83.72 -39.94 10.26
N THR A 813 -83.03 -39.33 11.22
CA THR A 813 -82.96 -37.86 11.40
C THR A 813 -81.60 -37.30 10.96
N ALA A 814 -81.59 -36.26 10.11
CA ALA A 814 -80.39 -35.53 9.66
C ALA A 814 -80.17 -34.23 10.47
N HIS A 815 -78.92 -33.80 10.61
CA HIS A 815 -78.54 -32.56 11.30
C HIS A 815 -77.82 -31.58 10.37
N LEU A 816 -78.31 -30.34 10.29
CA LEU A 816 -77.60 -29.20 9.71
C LEU A 816 -76.85 -28.47 10.81
N ILE A 817 -75.57 -28.14 10.58
CA ILE A 817 -74.75 -27.32 11.48
C ILE A 817 -74.13 -26.17 10.66
N VAL A 818 -74.40 -24.93 11.02
CA VAL A 818 -73.79 -23.71 10.44
C VAL A 818 -73.01 -23.00 11.54
N ILE A 819 -71.77 -22.60 11.26
CA ILE A 819 -70.90 -21.81 12.15
C ILE A 819 -70.60 -20.47 11.45
N LEU A 820 -70.95 -19.37 12.11
CA LEU A 820 -70.85 -18.01 11.57
C LEU A 820 -70.31 -17.04 12.62
N GLN A 821 -69.34 -16.22 12.24
CA GLN A 821 -68.75 -15.18 13.07
C GLN A 821 -69.52 -13.87 12.90
N ASN A 822 -69.95 -13.27 14.01
CA ASN A 822 -70.42 -11.90 14.06
C ASN A 822 -69.26 -11.00 14.52
N ASN A 823 -68.75 -10.16 13.59
CA ASN A 823 -67.66 -9.23 13.87
C ASN A 823 -68.15 -7.92 14.53
N GLN A 824 -69.46 -7.77 14.70
CA GLN A 824 -70.07 -6.63 15.38
C GLN A 824 -70.12 -6.88 16.90
N GLU A 825 -70.07 -5.80 17.68
CA GLU A 825 -70.15 -5.89 19.15
C GLU A 825 -71.57 -6.13 19.68
N LYS A 826 -72.58 -6.23 18.80
CA LYS A 826 -74.00 -6.37 19.16
C LYS A 826 -74.58 -7.67 18.62
N SER A 827 -75.51 -8.25 19.38
CA SER A 827 -76.28 -9.41 18.92
C SER A 827 -77.37 -9.01 17.92
N GLU A 828 -77.62 -9.83 16.90
CA GLU A 828 -78.69 -9.62 15.92
C GLU A 828 -79.60 -10.84 15.77
N ILE A 829 -80.91 -10.63 15.56
CA ILE A 829 -81.87 -11.71 15.30
C ILE A 829 -81.68 -12.21 13.86
N PHE A 830 -81.76 -13.53 13.65
CA PHE A 830 -81.66 -14.12 12.32
C PHE A 830 -82.81 -15.09 12.06
N SER A 831 -83.06 -15.37 10.78
CA SER A 831 -84.04 -16.35 10.32
C SER A 831 -83.38 -17.40 9.42
N LEU A 832 -83.63 -18.69 9.66
CA LEU A 832 -83.17 -19.79 8.82
C LEU A 832 -84.33 -20.36 8.00
N TYR A 833 -84.14 -20.45 6.68
CA TYR A 833 -85.08 -21.05 5.74
C TYR A 833 -84.52 -22.33 5.16
N ILE A 834 -85.33 -23.40 5.10
CA ILE A 834 -85.00 -24.65 4.40
C ILE A 834 -86.11 -24.93 3.38
N ASN A 835 -85.75 -25.01 2.09
CA ASN A 835 -86.69 -25.12 0.97
C ASN A 835 -87.83 -24.09 1.09
N ASP A 836 -87.46 -22.84 1.40
CA ASP A 836 -88.35 -21.69 1.52
C ASP A 836 -89.37 -21.75 2.65
N LYS A 837 -89.14 -22.65 3.61
CA LYS A 837 -89.89 -22.71 4.84
C LYS A 837 -89.03 -22.26 6.00
N LEU A 838 -89.53 -21.31 6.78
CA LEU A 838 -88.92 -20.87 8.02
C LEU A 838 -88.85 -22.06 8.99
N VAL A 839 -87.67 -22.31 9.53
CA VAL A 839 -87.43 -23.37 10.50
C VAL A 839 -86.95 -22.80 11.83
N GLN A 840 -87.37 -23.43 12.93
CA GLN A 840 -86.88 -23.06 14.25
C GLN A 840 -85.49 -23.64 14.50
N THR A 841 -84.57 -22.80 14.95
CA THR A 841 -83.17 -23.14 15.24
C THR A 841 -82.92 -23.28 16.75
N ASN A 842 -81.76 -23.82 17.12
CA ASN A 842 -81.31 -23.94 18.51
C ASN A 842 -80.98 -22.59 19.18
N ILE A 843 -80.67 -21.56 18.39
CA ILE A 843 -80.43 -20.19 18.82
C ILE A 843 -81.33 -19.24 18.04
N ASN A 844 -81.72 -18.11 18.63
CA ASN A 844 -82.62 -17.11 18.06
C ASN A 844 -81.94 -15.76 17.73
N GLN A 845 -80.64 -15.63 18.04
CA GLN A 845 -79.82 -14.45 17.74
C GLN A 845 -78.36 -14.88 17.51
N LEU A 846 -77.65 -14.12 16.68
CA LEU A 846 -76.20 -14.20 16.47
C LEU A 846 -75.53 -13.23 17.45
N GLY A 847 -74.97 -13.74 18.55
CA GLY A 847 -74.20 -12.92 19.50
C GLY A 847 -72.84 -12.51 18.94
N PRO A 848 -72.13 -11.55 19.55
CA PRO A 848 -70.76 -11.21 19.14
C PRO A 848 -69.85 -12.45 19.19
N GLY A 849 -69.05 -12.66 18.15
CA GLY A 849 -68.18 -13.84 18.03
C GLY A 849 -68.79 -15.02 17.26
N GLU A 850 -68.31 -16.23 17.53
CA GLU A 850 -68.69 -17.44 16.81
C GLU A 850 -70.06 -17.96 17.27
N ASN A 851 -70.98 -18.15 16.32
CA ASN A 851 -72.33 -18.65 16.55
C ASN A 851 -72.55 -19.99 15.85
N ARG A 852 -73.11 -20.96 16.57
CA ARG A 852 -73.39 -22.31 16.07
C ARG A 852 -74.87 -22.62 15.98
N ILE A 853 -75.39 -22.72 14.76
CA ILE A 853 -76.78 -23.01 14.44
C ILE A 853 -76.93 -24.50 14.12
N VAL A 854 -77.87 -25.20 14.76
CA VAL A 854 -78.16 -26.63 14.58
C VAL A 854 -79.64 -26.88 14.33
N MET A 855 -79.98 -27.58 13.26
CA MET A 855 -81.38 -27.93 12.90
C MET A 855 -81.53 -29.43 12.61
N LYS A 856 -82.62 -30.04 13.10
CA LYS A 856 -82.96 -31.47 12.89
C LYS A 856 -83.98 -31.62 11.76
N ILE A 857 -83.73 -32.53 10.81
CA ILE A 857 -84.63 -32.81 9.68
C ILE A 857 -85.00 -34.29 9.67
N LEU A 858 -86.29 -34.61 9.79
CA LEU A 858 -86.79 -35.99 9.78
C LEU A 858 -87.06 -36.46 8.35
N THR A 859 -86.55 -37.63 7.97
CA THR A 859 -86.74 -38.17 6.62
C THR A 859 -87.98 -39.07 6.49
N THR A 860 -88.48 -39.25 5.26
CA THR A 860 -89.68 -40.06 4.95
C THR A 860 -89.51 -41.52 5.36
N ILE A 861 -90.61 -42.15 5.81
CA ILE A 861 -90.68 -43.58 6.18
C ILE A 861 -91.20 -44.44 5.00
N ASN A 862 -91.67 -43.81 3.93
CA ASN A 862 -92.30 -44.48 2.79
C ASN A 862 -91.33 -45.46 2.09
N PRO A 863 -91.63 -46.77 2.01
CA PRO A 863 -90.73 -47.79 1.47
C PRO A 863 -90.42 -47.67 -0.02
N TYR A 864 -91.13 -46.80 -0.74
CA TYR A 864 -90.94 -46.55 -2.18
C TYR A 864 -90.23 -45.23 -2.48
N GLU A 865 -89.98 -44.37 -1.48
CA GLU A 865 -89.25 -43.11 -1.65
C GLU A 865 -87.79 -43.24 -1.23
N PHE A 866 -86.91 -43.51 -2.19
CA PHE A 866 -85.46 -43.56 -2.01
C PHE A 866 -84.74 -42.89 -3.18
N GLY A 867 -83.50 -42.43 -2.97
CA GLY A 867 -82.71 -41.67 -3.95
C GLY A 867 -82.43 -40.23 -3.53
N SER A 868 -81.90 -39.42 -4.46
CA SER A 868 -81.38 -38.09 -4.13
C SER A 868 -82.46 -37.02 -3.99
N LYS A 869 -82.39 -36.22 -2.91
CA LYS A 869 -83.18 -35.03 -2.63
C LYS A 869 -82.26 -33.82 -2.45
N ILE A 870 -82.71 -32.62 -2.83
CA ILE A 870 -81.95 -31.38 -2.69
C ILE A 870 -82.63 -30.48 -1.65
N TYR A 871 -81.82 -29.83 -0.81
CA TYR A 871 -82.23 -28.86 0.20
C TYR A 871 -81.57 -27.51 -0.09
N ARG A 872 -82.37 -26.46 -0.25
CA ARG A 872 -81.94 -25.05 -0.29
C ARG A 872 -81.99 -24.49 1.12
N ILE A 873 -80.91 -23.86 1.58
CA ILE A 873 -80.80 -23.31 2.92
C ILE A 873 -80.39 -21.85 2.79
N THR A 874 -81.17 -20.94 3.37
CA THR A 874 -80.89 -19.50 3.33
C THR A 874 -80.93 -18.94 4.74
N LEU A 875 -79.86 -18.26 5.14
CA LEU A 875 -79.76 -17.52 6.38
C LEU A 875 -80.00 -16.04 6.09
N LYS A 876 -80.94 -15.42 6.79
CA LYS A 876 -81.25 -13.99 6.65
C LYS A 876 -81.08 -13.25 7.97
N ASN A 877 -80.68 -11.98 7.89
CA ASN A 877 -80.54 -11.08 9.03
C ASN A 877 -81.92 -10.53 9.45
N SER A 878 -81.93 -9.58 10.39
CA SER A 878 -83.17 -8.99 10.93
C SER A 878 -83.93 -8.10 9.92
N ASP A 879 -83.23 -7.63 8.88
CA ASP A 879 -83.78 -6.81 7.80
C ASP A 879 -84.26 -7.64 6.59
N ASP A 880 -84.30 -8.97 6.72
CA ASP A 880 -84.63 -9.95 5.67
C ASP A 880 -83.63 -9.96 4.49
N GLU A 881 -82.44 -9.39 4.69
CA GLU A 881 -81.31 -9.48 3.77
C GLU A 881 -80.60 -10.84 3.92
N GLU A 882 -80.14 -11.37 2.80
CA GLU A 882 -79.46 -12.66 2.76
C GLU A 882 -78.03 -12.53 3.31
N ILE A 883 -77.77 -13.17 4.45
CA ILE A 883 -76.42 -13.28 5.00
C ILE A 883 -75.65 -14.30 4.18
N VAL A 884 -76.26 -15.47 3.92
CA VAL A 884 -75.64 -16.55 3.14
C VAL A 884 -76.66 -17.59 2.66
N GLN A 885 -76.39 -18.22 1.50
CA GLN A 885 -77.20 -19.28 0.91
C GLN A 885 -76.37 -20.53 0.53
N PHE A 886 -76.95 -21.70 0.76
CA PHE A 886 -76.34 -23.01 0.49
C PHE A 886 -77.33 -23.97 -0.20
N TYR A 887 -76.78 -24.97 -0.88
CA TYR A 887 -77.53 -26.08 -1.49
C TYR A 887 -76.89 -27.42 -1.12
N PHE A 888 -77.66 -28.33 -0.51
CA PHE A 888 -77.20 -29.66 -0.12
C PHE A 888 -77.98 -30.76 -0.83
N LYS A 889 -77.27 -31.81 -1.29
CA LYS A 889 -77.87 -33.02 -1.88
C LYS A 889 -77.77 -34.18 -0.88
N LEU A 890 -78.91 -34.72 -0.47
CA LEU A 890 -79.05 -35.84 0.45
C LEU A 890 -79.54 -37.08 -0.31
N ASN A 891 -78.86 -38.22 -0.17
CA ASN A 891 -79.28 -39.47 -0.77
C ASN A 891 -80.01 -40.36 0.27
N LEU A 892 -81.27 -40.67 0.02
CA LEU A 892 -82.13 -41.44 0.91
C LEU A 892 -82.01 -42.94 0.59
N GLU A 893 -81.57 -43.74 1.56
CA GLU A 893 -81.36 -45.18 1.43
C GLU A 893 -82.51 -46.00 2.03
N LEU A 894 -82.76 -47.17 1.44
CA LEU A 894 -83.82 -48.07 1.90
C LEU A 894 -83.50 -48.58 3.32
N SER A 895 -84.43 -48.45 4.26
CA SER A 895 -84.20 -48.97 5.61
C SER A 895 -84.23 -50.50 5.63
N ILE A 896 -83.45 -51.12 6.54
CA ILE A 896 -83.44 -52.58 6.73
C ILE A 896 -84.85 -53.11 6.99
N PHE A 897 -85.66 -52.36 7.75
CA PHE A 897 -87.04 -52.72 8.05
C PHE A 897 -87.92 -52.78 6.80
N ASN A 898 -87.83 -51.76 5.94
CA ASN A 898 -88.58 -51.69 4.69
C ASN A 898 -88.11 -52.76 3.68
N LEU A 899 -86.81 -53.04 3.60
CA LEU A 899 -86.24 -54.11 2.78
C LEU A 899 -86.84 -55.48 3.15
N LEU A 900 -86.90 -55.78 4.45
CA LEU A 900 -87.28 -57.10 4.94
C LEU A 900 -88.77 -57.38 4.71
N PHE A 901 -89.64 -56.43 5.05
CA PHE A 901 -91.10 -56.59 4.96
C PHE A 901 -91.65 -56.48 3.55
N PHE A 902 -91.20 -55.50 2.77
CA PHE A 902 -91.82 -55.20 1.47
C PHE A 902 -91.09 -55.85 0.30
N TYR A 903 -89.82 -56.22 0.44
CA TYR A 903 -89.02 -56.72 -0.68
C TYR A 903 -88.52 -58.16 -0.50
N LEU A 904 -88.33 -58.68 0.71
CA LEU A 904 -87.83 -60.06 0.94
C LEU A 904 -88.93 -61.06 1.30
N LEU A 905 -89.76 -60.76 2.31
CA LEU A 905 -90.85 -61.64 2.77
C LEU A 905 -91.82 -62.08 1.64
N PRO A 906 -92.22 -61.20 0.70
CA PRO A 906 -93.12 -61.58 -0.40
C PRO A 906 -92.55 -62.64 -1.37
N PHE A 907 -91.23 -62.82 -1.44
CA PHE A 907 -90.60 -63.86 -2.26
C PHE A 907 -90.29 -65.15 -1.49
N ILE A 908 -89.90 -65.05 -0.21
CA ILE A 908 -89.54 -66.22 0.61
C ILE A 908 -90.78 -67.06 0.96
N ILE A 909 -91.92 -66.41 1.25
CA ILE A 909 -93.16 -67.11 1.63
C ILE A 909 -93.68 -68.03 0.50
N PRO A 910 -93.81 -67.57 -0.78
CA PRO A 910 -94.21 -68.44 -1.87
C PRO A 910 -93.24 -69.60 -2.15
N ILE A 911 -91.92 -69.37 -2.06
CA ILE A 911 -90.90 -70.42 -2.23
C ILE A 911 -91.05 -71.50 -1.14
N GLY A 912 -91.30 -71.10 0.11
CA GLY A 912 -91.59 -72.02 1.21
C GLY A 912 -92.86 -72.85 0.98
N ILE A 913 -93.93 -72.23 0.44
CA ILE A 913 -95.18 -72.91 0.07
C ILE A 913 -94.95 -73.93 -1.06
N VAL A 914 -94.18 -73.58 -2.11
CA VAL A 914 -93.83 -74.49 -3.21
C VAL A 914 -93.03 -75.69 -2.70
N LEU A 915 -92.00 -75.47 -1.87
CA LEU A 915 -91.21 -76.56 -1.26
C LEU A 915 -92.06 -77.48 -0.38
N TYR A 916 -93.05 -76.93 0.35
CA TYR A 916 -93.99 -77.73 1.16
C TYR A 916 -94.87 -78.65 0.28
N PHE A 917 -95.40 -78.17 -0.84
CA PHE A 917 -96.20 -78.97 -1.76
C PHE A 917 -95.38 -80.02 -2.52
N VAL A 918 -94.15 -79.71 -2.94
CA VAL A 918 -93.22 -80.67 -3.57
C VAL A 918 -92.87 -81.83 -2.61
N ASN A 919 -92.68 -81.56 -1.32
CA ASN A 919 -92.41 -82.60 -0.32
C ASN A 919 -93.65 -83.49 -0.05
N LYS A 920 -94.86 -82.93 -0.13
CA LYS A 920 -96.14 -83.67 -0.02
C LYS A 920 -96.34 -84.62 -1.21
N GLU A 921 -95.90 -84.23 -2.40
CA GLU A 921 -95.96 -85.04 -3.63
C GLU A 921 -94.98 -86.23 -3.60
N ILE A 922 -93.79 -86.05 -3.01
CA ILE A 922 -92.79 -87.13 -2.79
C ILE A 922 -93.31 -88.15 -1.76
N LYS A 923 -94.04 -87.73 -0.72
CA LYS A 923 -94.70 -88.65 0.23
C LYS A 923 -95.85 -89.45 -0.41
N HIS A 924 -96.64 -88.84 -1.30
CA HIS A 924 -97.72 -89.55 -2.02
C HIS A 924 -97.20 -90.60 -3.03
N LYS A 925 -96.04 -90.38 -3.66
CA LYS A 925 -95.40 -91.37 -4.56
C LYS A 925 -94.83 -92.61 -3.84
N LYS A 926 -94.57 -92.54 -2.52
CA LYS A 926 -94.09 -93.68 -1.70
C LYS A 926 -95.20 -94.60 -1.16
N LEU A 927 -96.48 -94.23 -1.26
CA LEU A 927 -97.64 -95.02 -0.80
C LEU A 927 -98.35 -95.80 -1.94
N ARG A 928 -97.81 -95.79 -3.16
CA ARG A 928 -98.36 -96.52 -4.34
C ARG A 928 -97.37 -97.53 -4.94
N ARG A 929 -96.38 -97.96 -4.16
CA ARG A 929 -95.60 -99.19 -4.40
C ARG A 929 -95.74 -100.09 -3.19
#